data_AF-A0A6P4XP03-F1
#
_entry.id   AF-A0A6P4XP03-F1
#
_cell.length_a   1.000
_cell.length_b   1.000
_cell.length_c   1.000
_cell.angle_alpha   90.00
_cell.angle_beta   90.00
_cell.angle_gamma   90.00
#
_symmetry.space_group_name_H-M   'P 1'
#
loop_
_entity.id
_entity.type
_entity.pdbx_description
1 polymer ?
#
loop_
_entity_poly.entity_id
_entity_poly.type
_entity_poly.pdbx_seq_one_letter_code
_entity_poly.pdbx_strand_id
1 'polypeptide(L)'
;MGKKVAVIGAGASGLTAIKCCLDEGLQPVCFEKGTDIGGLWNFKEEALPGFASVYRSTVINTSKEMMCYSDFPIPKEYPNFMHHSWVIKYFRLYADNFGLMKYIRFHHHIDQVKPREDFSQTGQWDVTYTDQEKNESKTEVYDAVMVCTGHHVYPHYPRDSFPGIEDFQGKTMHSHDYKDHLGFENKRVVIIGIGNSGGDLAVELSRHAKQVYLSTRRGTWVINRISEGGLPVDIVGNRRLLQCVPASVKEAVSRHQLNQRFDHALYGLQPEHNVFGQHPMVNDDLPNRIVTGSLIIKPNITHFTKTGVIFDNDTVEDDIDIVVFATGYRFDFPFIDKSAVKVENNQVNLYKYVFPPKLDPPTLCIIGLIQPLGAIMPISEIQCRWATRVFQGTTKLPPQGAMFDDIRKKKMEMSKRYYNTPRHTVQVDYIPIMDEIAEQIGVKPNIKRLLLSDPRLALTVFAGPCTPYQFRLMGPGAWKGAKEAIETQWDRIAYPTKTRPVPERKANGVPEMAKRVAIIGAGASGLTAIKCCLDEGLQPVCFEKGTDIGGLWNFKEEALPGFASVYRSTVINTSKEMMCYSDFPIPKEYPNFMHHSWVIKYFRLYADNFRLSKHIKFRHHVDHVKPRQDFSQTGQWDVTYTDEEKGQTSTEMFDAVMVCIGHHVYPHYPRDSFPGIDDFQGKIMHSHDYKDHRGFENRRVVVIGIGNSGGDVAVELSRHAKQVYLSTRRGTWVLNRVSDHGLPLDIVQGRRAQKAFFSWLPLSLGLKLVQNRLNQRFDHALYGLQPEHHVFAQHPTVNDDLPNRIVTGSLVVKSNITRFTKTGVVFDNDTVEDDIDAVIFATGYRFDFPFIDRSVMKVENNQVNLYKYVFPPKLDPPTLSIIGLVQPLGAVMPISEMQSRWSTRVFKGIDKLPPQVLMYDDIRQKAVAMSKRYYSSPRHTIQVDYAPYMDELAEQIGVKLDFKRLFFSDPRLALQCYFGPCTPYQYRLVGPGAWKGAKEAIQTQWDRITFPTKTRPVKVGRRGMPGILKLLILLVLVVAILFKLF
;
A
#
# COMPACT_ATOMS: atom_id res chain seq x y z
N MET A 1 -62.61 -14.80 -11.19
CA MET A 1 -61.62 -14.63 -10.11
C MET A 1 -60.25 -14.88 -10.69
N GLY A 2 -59.22 -14.11 -10.29
CA GLY A 2 -57.85 -14.39 -10.72
C GLY A 2 -57.35 -15.70 -10.13
N LYS A 3 -56.46 -16.41 -10.83
CA LYS A 3 -55.86 -17.66 -10.31
C LYS A 3 -55.12 -17.40 -9.00
N LYS A 4 -55.28 -18.28 -8.01
CA LYS A 4 -54.65 -18.19 -6.70
C LYS A 4 -53.25 -18.78 -6.76
N VAL A 5 -52.23 -18.00 -6.37
CA VAL A 5 -50.83 -18.39 -6.47
C VAL A 5 -50.19 -18.45 -5.09
N ALA A 6 -49.61 -19.59 -4.72
CA ALA A 6 -48.81 -19.70 -3.50
C ALA A 6 -47.39 -19.20 -3.79
N VAL A 7 -46.92 -18.21 -3.03
CA VAL A 7 -45.53 -17.72 -3.08
C VAL A 7 -44.82 -18.18 -1.81
N ILE A 8 -43.75 -18.96 -1.94
CA ILE A 8 -43.07 -19.54 -0.78
C ILE A 8 -41.78 -18.75 -0.50
N GLY A 9 -41.80 -17.98 0.59
CA GLY A 9 -40.72 -17.10 1.05
C GLY A 9 -40.89 -15.64 0.62
N ALA A 10 -40.74 -14.70 1.55
CA ALA A 10 -40.86 -13.26 1.36
C ALA A 10 -39.50 -12.54 1.28
N GLY A 11 -38.50 -13.21 0.69
CA GLY A 11 -37.19 -12.63 0.39
C GLY A 11 -37.19 -11.77 -0.88
N ALA A 12 -36.00 -11.45 -1.39
CA ALA A 12 -35.83 -10.63 -2.60
C ALA A 12 -36.63 -11.17 -3.82
N SER A 13 -36.67 -12.48 -4.02
CA SER A 13 -37.45 -13.10 -5.09
C SER A 13 -38.95 -13.13 -4.80
N GLY A 14 -39.35 -13.30 -3.53
CA GLY A 14 -40.75 -13.36 -3.11
C GLY A 14 -41.48 -12.04 -3.27
N LEU A 15 -40.85 -10.93 -2.87
CA LEU A 15 -41.44 -9.59 -3.00
C LEU A 15 -41.77 -9.26 -4.46
N THR A 16 -40.84 -9.52 -5.37
CA THR A 16 -41.10 -9.31 -6.79
C THR A 16 -42.07 -10.35 -7.37
N ALA A 17 -42.14 -11.58 -6.84
CA ALA A 17 -43.13 -12.57 -7.25
C ALA A 17 -44.56 -12.12 -6.93
N ILE A 18 -44.79 -11.59 -5.72
CA ILE A 18 -46.08 -11.01 -5.33
C ILE A 18 -46.43 -9.86 -6.28
N LYS A 19 -45.50 -8.92 -6.47
CA LYS A 19 -45.72 -7.76 -7.35
C LYS A 19 -46.05 -8.17 -8.79
N CYS A 20 -45.30 -9.10 -9.37
CA CYS A 20 -45.56 -9.61 -10.72
C CYS A 20 -46.86 -10.41 -10.84
N CYS A 21 -47.32 -11.08 -9.77
CA CYS A 21 -48.64 -11.70 -9.76
C CYS A 21 -49.73 -10.65 -9.88
N LEU A 22 -49.62 -9.56 -9.10
CA LEU A 22 -50.57 -8.46 -9.13
C LEU A 22 -50.58 -7.74 -10.48
N ASP A 23 -49.41 -7.49 -11.07
CA ASP A 23 -49.27 -6.89 -12.40
C ASP A 23 -50.03 -7.67 -13.49
N GLU A 24 -50.14 -8.99 -13.36
CA GLU A 24 -50.82 -9.89 -14.32
C GLU A 24 -52.23 -10.32 -13.87
N GLY A 25 -52.76 -9.72 -12.80
CA GLY A 25 -54.12 -9.98 -12.29
C GLY A 25 -54.30 -11.32 -11.56
N LEU A 26 -53.21 -11.95 -11.11
CA LEU A 26 -53.21 -13.15 -10.27
C LEU A 26 -53.40 -12.78 -8.79
N GLN A 27 -53.80 -13.75 -7.97
CA GLN A 27 -54.04 -13.57 -6.53
C GLN A 27 -52.94 -14.24 -5.70
N PRO A 28 -51.85 -13.54 -5.33
CA PRO A 28 -50.78 -14.13 -4.55
C PRO A 28 -51.16 -14.29 -3.08
N VAL A 29 -50.74 -15.40 -2.48
CA VAL A 29 -50.62 -15.57 -1.03
C VAL A 29 -49.20 -16.01 -0.75
N CYS A 30 -48.45 -15.17 -0.04
CA CYS A 30 -47.08 -15.44 0.31
C CYS A 30 -47.00 -16.04 1.71
N PHE A 31 -46.31 -17.18 1.84
CA PHE A 31 -46.01 -17.83 3.10
C PHE A 31 -44.57 -17.54 3.50
N GLU A 32 -44.39 -16.83 4.61
CA GLU A 32 -43.09 -16.55 5.22
C GLU A 32 -43.06 -17.17 6.60
N LYS A 33 -42.09 -18.04 6.84
CA LYS A 33 -41.91 -18.69 8.14
C LYS A 33 -41.29 -17.75 9.18
N GLY A 34 -40.61 -16.70 8.74
CA GLY A 34 -40.07 -15.65 9.59
C GLY A 34 -41.14 -14.66 10.06
N THR A 35 -40.67 -13.68 10.82
CA THR A 35 -41.49 -12.61 11.42
C THR A 35 -41.48 -11.32 10.58
N ASP A 36 -40.64 -11.25 9.56
CA ASP A 36 -40.43 -10.04 8.73
C ASP A 36 -39.90 -10.45 7.34
N ILE A 37 -40.00 -9.55 6.38
CA ILE A 37 -39.58 -9.72 4.98
C ILE A 37 -38.05 -9.70 4.82
N GLY A 38 -37.58 -9.94 3.59
CA GLY A 38 -36.20 -9.69 3.18
C GLY A 38 -35.29 -10.92 3.15
N GLY A 39 -35.74 -12.04 3.71
CA GLY A 39 -35.04 -13.32 3.66
C GLY A 39 -33.60 -13.21 4.15
N LEU A 40 -32.63 -13.56 3.29
CA LEU A 40 -31.19 -13.45 3.58
C LEU A 40 -30.77 -12.08 4.11
N TRP A 41 -31.37 -10.99 3.63
CA TRP A 41 -30.96 -9.62 3.97
C TRP A 41 -31.54 -9.11 5.28
N ASN A 42 -32.46 -9.86 5.88
CA ASN A 42 -32.98 -9.60 7.22
C ASN A 42 -32.04 -10.20 8.26
N PHE A 43 -31.09 -9.39 8.72
CA PHE A 43 -30.11 -9.81 9.70
C PHE A 43 -30.79 -10.18 11.03
N LYS A 44 -30.35 -11.30 11.59
CA LYS A 44 -30.72 -11.77 12.92
C LYS A 44 -29.46 -11.98 13.74
N GLU A 45 -29.53 -11.66 15.03
CA GLU A 45 -28.44 -11.82 16.00
C GLU A 45 -27.96 -13.27 16.09
N GLU A 46 -28.84 -14.25 15.85
CA GLU A 46 -28.50 -15.68 15.86
C GLU A 46 -28.86 -16.36 14.53
N ALA A 47 -28.11 -17.42 14.20
CA ALA A 47 -28.38 -18.26 13.05
C ALA A 47 -29.47 -19.26 13.42
N LEU A 48 -30.59 -19.20 12.71
CA LEU A 48 -31.74 -20.05 12.99
C LEU A 48 -31.78 -21.22 12.00
N PRO A 49 -32.01 -22.47 12.45
CA PRO A 49 -32.14 -23.61 11.57
C PRO A 49 -33.14 -23.38 10.43
N GLY A 50 -32.69 -23.69 9.22
CA GLY A 50 -33.47 -23.55 7.99
C GLY A 50 -33.67 -22.10 7.52
N PHE A 51 -33.18 -21.07 8.23
CA PHE A 51 -33.16 -19.71 7.69
C PHE A 51 -31.86 -19.47 6.93
N ALA A 52 -31.88 -18.60 5.93
CA ALA A 52 -30.64 -18.07 5.39
C ALA A 52 -30.05 -17.05 6.38
N SER A 53 -28.72 -16.89 6.37
CA SER A 53 -28.03 -16.07 7.35
C SER A 53 -27.00 -15.15 6.70
N VAL A 54 -26.98 -13.91 7.17
CA VAL A 54 -25.91 -12.93 6.97
C VAL A 54 -25.35 -12.52 8.33
N TYR A 55 -24.16 -11.95 8.32
CA TYR A 55 -23.47 -11.39 9.47
C TYR A 55 -23.53 -9.86 9.46
N ARG A 56 -23.29 -9.24 10.61
CA ARG A 56 -23.54 -7.81 10.82
C ARG A 56 -22.77 -6.94 9.85
N SER A 57 -21.56 -7.30 9.47
CA SER A 57 -20.73 -6.50 8.54
C SER A 57 -21.14 -6.60 7.06
N THR A 58 -22.15 -7.41 6.72
CA THR A 58 -22.45 -7.76 5.32
C THR A 58 -22.79 -6.55 4.46
N VAL A 59 -22.02 -6.37 3.38
CA VAL A 59 -22.25 -5.36 2.33
C VAL A 59 -22.43 -6.08 0.99
N ILE A 60 -23.43 -5.66 0.22
CA ILE A 60 -23.71 -6.26 -1.09
C ILE A 60 -22.58 -6.02 -2.10
N ASN A 61 -22.36 -6.99 -2.99
CA ASN A 61 -21.27 -6.96 -3.98
C ASN A 61 -21.62 -6.29 -5.30
N THR A 62 -22.89 -5.97 -5.51
CA THR A 62 -23.40 -5.29 -6.72
C THR A 62 -23.87 -3.89 -6.39
N SER A 63 -23.62 -2.94 -7.28
CA SER A 63 -23.98 -1.55 -7.10
C SER A 63 -25.49 -1.31 -7.15
N LYS A 64 -25.96 -0.27 -6.47
CA LYS A 64 -27.39 0.07 -6.32
C LYS A 64 -28.15 0.15 -7.65
N GLU A 65 -27.55 0.71 -8.70
CA GLU A 65 -28.21 0.84 -10.01
C GLU A 65 -28.26 -0.49 -10.78
N MET A 66 -27.37 -1.45 -10.48
CA MET A 66 -27.40 -2.79 -11.07
C MET A 66 -28.34 -3.75 -10.34
N MET A 67 -28.54 -3.55 -9.03
CA MET A 67 -29.30 -4.49 -8.19
C MET A 67 -30.77 -4.12 -7.95
N CYS A 68 -31.20 -2.91 -8.30
CA CYS A 68 -32.60 -2.50 -8.09
C CYS A 68 -33.58 -3.33 -8.95
N TYR A 69 -34.85 -3.33 -8.55
CA TYR A 69 -35.93 -3.75 -9.43
C TYR A 69 -36.13 -2.74 -10.57
N SER A 70 -36.48 -3.24 -11.75
CA SER A 70 -36.44 -2.53 -13.03
C SER A 70 -37.39 -1.33 -13.14
N ASP A 71 -38.42 -1.26 -12.30
CA ASP A 71 -39.38 -0.15 -12.22
C ASP A 71 -39.35 0.59 -10.88
N PHE A 72 -38.34 0.32 -10.04
CA PHE A 72 -38.17 0.97 -8.74
C PHE A 72 -36.69 1.20 -8.41
N PRO A 73 -36.06 2.25 -8.99
CA PRO A 73 -34.69 2.62 -8.67
C PRO A 73 -34.49 2.85 -7.17
N ILE A 74 -33.36 2.40 -6.62
CA ILE A 74 -32.97 2.70 -5.24
C ILE A 74 -32.79 4.22 -5.06
N PRO A 75 -33.16 4.86 -3.94
CA PRO A 75 -32.96 6.30 -3.76
C PRO A 75 -31.52 6.76 -4.05
N LYS A 76 -31.37 7.91 -4.70
CA LYS A 76 -30.04 8.39 -5.17
C LYS A 76 -29.09 8.69 -4.01
N GLU A 77 -29.64 8.98 -2.83
CA GLU A 77 -28.94 9.25 -1.58
C GLU A 77 -28.27 8.00 -0.99
N TYR A 78 -28.73 6.80 -1.38
CA TYR A 78 -28.21 5.56 -0.81
C TYR A 78 -26.78 5.29 -1.32
N PRO A 79 -25.90 4.67 -0.50
CA PRO A 79 -24.58 4.27 -0.93
C PRO A 79 -24.61 3.34 -2.15
N ASN A 80 -23.59 3.41 -3.00
CA ASN A 80 -23.52 2.54 -4.19
C ASN A 80 -23.45 1.06 -3.82
N PHE A 81 -22.71 0.70 -2.77
CA PHE A 81 -22.70 -0.64 -2.20
C PHE A 81 -23.31 -0.58 -0.81
N MET A 82 -24.48 -1.19 -0.68
CA MET A 82 -25.33 -1.09 0.49
C MET A 82 -25.00 -2.15 1.53
N HIS A 83 -24.80 -1.70 2.78
CA HIS A 83 -24.89 -2.58 3.94
C HIS A 83 -26.25 -3.29 3.99
N HIS A 84 -26.32 -4.49 4.56
CA HIS A 84 -27.57 -5.26 4.64
C HIS A 84 -28.74 -4.43 5.23
N SER A 85 -28.45 -3.53 6.18
CA SER A 85 -29.44 -2.62 6.76
C SER A 85 -30.04 -1.59 5.79
N TRP A 86 -29.33 -1.22 4.72
CA TRP A 86 -29.87 -0.40 3.63
C TRP A 86 -30.65 -1.23 2.61
N VAL A 87 -30.23 -2.47 2.36
CA VAL A 87 -30.96 -3.41 1.48
C VAL A 87 -32.35 -3.71 2.03
N ILE A 88 -32.46 -4.00 3.33
CA ILE A 88 -33.77 -4.25 3.96
C ILE A 88 -34.65 -2.98 3.96
N LYS A 89 -34.08 -1.79 4.13
CA LYS A 89 -34.81 -0.52 3.97
C LYS A 89 -35.36 -0.37 2.55
N TYR A 90 -34.58 -0.71 1.53
CA TYR A 90 -35.05 -0.70 0.15
C TYR A 90 -36.19 -1.70 -0.10
N PHE A 91 -36.11 -2.91 0.46
CA PHE A 91 -37.20 -3.88 0.36
C PHE A 91 -38.49 -3.42 1.04
N ARG A 92 -38.39 -2.74 2.18
CA ARG A 92 -39.55 -2.11 2.83
C ARG A 92 -40.13 -1.00 1.95
N LEU A 93 -39.29 -0.11 1.42
CA LEU A 93 -39.73 0.92 0.47
C LEU A 93 -40.45 0.33 -0.75
N TYR A 94 -39.92 -0.76 -1.31
CA TYR A 94 -40.55 -1.47 -2.42
C TYR A 94 -41.89 -2.10 -2.01
N ALA A 95 -41.93 -2.80 -0.87
CA ALA A 95 -43.14 -3.43 -0.36
C ALA A 95 -44.24 -2.42 -0.03
N ASP A 96 -43.89 -1.28 0.56
CA ASP A 96 -44.81 -0.20 0.90
C ASP A 96 -45.33 0.48 -0.37
N ASN A 97 -44.45 0.82 -1.31
CA ASN A 97 -44.81 1.48 -2.58
C ASN A 97 -45.84 0.66 -3.39
N PHE A 98 -45.70 -0.67 -3.40
CA PHE A 98 -46.61 -1.57 -4.11
C PHE A 98 -47.66 -2.23 -3.23
N GLY A 99 -47.73 -1.89 -1.94
CA GLY A 99 -48.71 -2.44 -0.99
C GLY A 99 -48.65 -3.96 -0.82
N LEU A 100 -47.46 -4.54 -0.79
CA LEU A 100 -47.23 -5.99 -0.84
C LEU A 100 -47.46 -6.71 0.49
N MET A 101 -47.31 -6.01 1.62
CA MET A 101 -47.31 -6.62 2.97
C MET A 101 -48.60 -7.39 3.28
N LYS A 102 -49.76 -6.93 2.80
CA LYS A 102 -51.07 -7.57 3.02
C LYS A 102 -51.21 -8.95 2.38
N TYR A 103 -50.31 -9.34 1.48
CA TYR A 103 -50.30 -10.65 0.83
C TYR A 103 -49.38 -11.64 1.53
N ILE A 104 -48.69 -11.23 2.60
CA ILE A 104 -47.70 -12.06 3.30
C ILE A 104 -48.30 -12.56 4.62
N ARG A 105 -48.25 -13.87 4.82
CA ARG A 105 -48.57 -14.54 6.08
C ARG A 105 -47.25 -14.91 6.76
N PHE A 106 -46.90 -14.19 7.81
CA PHE A 106 -45.74 -14.46 8.66
C PHE A 106 -46.00 -15.65 9.59
N HIS A 107 -44.94 -16.25 10.12
CA HIS A 107 -45.02 -17.44 10.99
C HIS A 107 -45.68 -18.66 10.32
N HIS A 108 -45.70 -18.72 8.98
CA HIS A 108 -46.28 -19.85 8.25
C HIS A 108 -45.18 -20.69 7.62
N HIS A 109 -44.97 -21.90 8.15
CA HIS A 109 -44.01 -22.87 7.61
C HIS A 109 -44.69 -23.76 6.57
N ILE A 110 -44.12 -23.90 5.39
CA ILE A 110 -44.62 -24.85 4.38
C ILE A 110 -44.07 -26.24 4.69
N ASP A 111 -44.97 -27.18 4.98
CA ASP A 111 -44.66 -28.57 5.27
C ASP A 111 -44.61 -29.41 4.00
N GLN A 112 -45.57 -29.22 3.10
CA GLN A 112 -45.70 -30.01 1.88
C GLN A 112 -46.38 -29.23 0.74
N VAL A 113 -45.91 -29.47 -0.48
CA VAL A 113 -46.45 -29.01 -1.74
C VAL A 113 -46.56 -30.22 -2.64
N LYS A 114 -47.79 -30.69 -2.85
CA LYS A 114 -48.08 -31.91 -3.60
C LYS A 114 -48.99 -31.59 -4.79
N PRO A 115 -48.73 -32.14 -5.98
CA PRO A 115 -49.71 -32.07 -7.06
C PRO A 115 -50.97 -32.83 -6.63
N ARG A 116 -52.15 -32.27 -6.90
CA ARG A 116 -53.42 -32.97 -6.62
C ARG A 116 -53.55 -34.23 -7.47
N GLU A 117 -54.42 -35.15 -7.07
CA GLU A 117 -54.68 -36.37 -7.83
C GLU A 117 -55.19 -36.07 -9.26
N ASP A 118 -55.91 -34.96 -9.43
CA ASP A 118 -56.44 -34.45 -10.70
C ASP A 118 -55.51 -33.44 -11.41
N PHE A 119 -54.22 -33.38 -11.03
CA PHE A 119 -53.27 -32.38 -11.51
C PHE A 119 -53.19 -32.26 -13.04
N SER A 120 -53.27 -33.38 -13.77
CA SER A 120 -53.21 -33.38 -15.24
C SER A 120 -54.37 -32.62 -15.89
N GLN A 121 -55.50 -32.44 -15.18
CA GLN A 121 -56.66 -31.68 -15.64
C GLN A 121 -56.70 -30.27 -15.05
N THR A 122 -56.35 -30.13 -13.76
CA THR A 122 -56.54 -28.88 -13.01
C THR A 122 -55.28 -28.02 -12.93
N GLY A 123 -54.10 -28.65 -12.91
CA GLY A 123 -52.83 -28.01 -12.61
C GLY A 123 -52.67 -27.54 -11.16
N GLN A 124 -53.56 -27.96 -10.26
CA GLN A 124 -53.66 -27.44 -8.90
C GLN A 124 -52.79 -28.19 -7.90
N TRP A 125 -52.42 -27.48 -6.83
CA TRP A 125 -51.53 -27.95 -5.79
C TRP A 125 -52.21 -27.94 -4.44
N ASP A 126 -52.00 -29.01 -3.67
CA ASP A 126 -52.26 -29.01 -2.23
C ASP A 126 -51.02 -28.45 -1.52
N VAL A 127 -51.18 -27.30 -0.87
CA VAL A 127 -50.13 -26.64 -0.09
C VAL A 127 -50.48 -26.77 1.39
N THR A 128 -49.75 -27.65 2.07
CA THR A 128 -49.85 -27.87 3.51
C THR A 128 -48.84 -26.98 4.22
N TYR A 129 -49.31 -26.23 5.22
CA TYR A 129 -48.51 -25.33 6.03
C TYR A 129 -48.94 -25.35 7.49
N THR A 130 -47.99 -25.05 8.36
CA THR A 130 -48.20 -24.90 9.80
C THR A 130 -48.18 -23.42 10.17
N ASP A 131 -49.29 -22.91 10.71
CA ASP A 131 -49.38 -21.61 11.40
C ASP A 131 -48.69 -21.79 12.76
N GLN A 132 -47.47 -21.27 12.89
CA GLN A 132 -46.63 -21.48 14.07
C GLN A 132 -47.12 -20.70 15.29
N GLU A 133 -47.92 -19.64 15.11
CA GLU A 133 -48.51 -18.90 16.23
C GLU A 133 -49.66 -19.68 16.86
N LYS A 134 -50.46 -20.37 16.02
CA LYS A 134 -51.59 -21.19 16.47
C LYS A 134 -51.23 -22.66 16.69
N ASN A 135 -50.05 -23.08 16.24
CA ASN A 135 -49.62 -24.46 16.18
C ASN A 135 -50.62 -25.37 15.43
N GLU A 136 -51.19 -24.86 14.33
CA GLU A 136 -52.20 -25.54 13.51
C GLU A 136 -51.66 -25.84 12.11
N SER A 137 -51.80 -27.08 11.65
CA SER A 137 -51.52 -27.46 10.25
C SER A 137 -52.78 -27.33 9.39
N LYS A 138 -52.66 -26.68 8.24
CA LYS A 138 -53.74 -26.47 7.26
C LYS A 138 -53.27 -26.79 5.86
N THR A 139 -54.19 -27.32 5.05
CA THR A 139 -53.96 -27.54 3.62
C THR A 139 -54.90 -26.64 2.82
N GLU A 140 -54.34 -25.85 1.92
CA GLU A 140 -55.09 -24.99 1.00
C GLU A 140 -54.74 -25.32 -0.46
N VAL A 141 -55.73 -25.18 -1.34
CA VAL A 141 -55.56 -25.40 -2.79
C VAL A 141 -55.11 -24.13 -3.50
N TYR A 142 -54.15 -24.27 -4.40
CA TYR A 142 -53.61 -23.19 -5.24
C TYR A 142 -53.51 -23.60 -6.71
N ASP A 143 -53.73 -22.65 -7.62
CA ASP A 143 -53.66 -22.86 -9.08
C ASP A 143 -52.23 -22.86 -9.61
N ALA A 144 -51.30 -22.24 -8.87
CA ALA A 144 -49.88 -22.26 -9.17
C ALA A 144 -49.03 -22.02 -7.93
N VAL A 145 -47.76 -22.40 -8.01
CA VAL A 145 -46.79 -22.27 -6.91
C VAL A 145 -45.50 -21.62 -7.43
N MET A 146 -45.03 -20.60 -6.70
CA MET A 146 -43.74 -19.92 -6.91
C MET A 146 -42.84 -20.16 -5.72
N VAL A 147 -41.75 -20.91 -5.92
CA VAL A 147 -40.80 -21.23 -4.85
C VAL A 147 -39.68 -20.18 -4.86
N CYS A 148 -39.63 -19.36 -3.81
CA CYS A 148 -38.74 -18.20 -3.69
C CYS A 148 -37.79 -18.30 -2.47
N THR A 149 -37.48 -19.52 -2.03
CA THR A 149 -36.72 -19.81 -0.81
C THR A 149 -35.20 -19.62 -0.93
N GLY A 150 -34.69 -19.43 -2.15
CA GLY A 150 -33.26 -19.27 -2.42
C GLY A 150 -32.44 -20.55 -2.18
N HIS A 151 -31.11 -20.40 -2.05
CA HIS A 151 -30.18 -21.55 -1.97
C HIS A 151 -29.11 -21.46 -0.87
N HIS A 152 -29.18 -20.44 -0.01
CA HIS A 152 -28.19 -20.17 1.06
C HIS A 152 -28.65 -20.65 2.44
N VAL A 153 -29.48 -21.70 2.49
CA VAL A 153 -30.09 -22.20 3.73
C VAL A 153 -29.30 -23.35 4.33
N TYR A 154 -28.90 -24.35 3.54
CA TYR A 154 -28.28 -25.56 4.08
C TYR A 154 -26.76 -25.50 3.93
N PRO A 155 -26.00 -25.28 5.01
CA PRO A 155 -24.54 -25.24 4.93
C PRO A 155 -23.96 -26.59 4.47
N HIS A 156 -22.86 -26.52 3.72
CA HIS A 156 -22.14 -27.70 3.24
C HIS A 156 -20.90 -27.93 4.09
N TYR A 157 -20.90 -29.00 4.90
CA TYR A 157 -19.77 -29.42 5.73
C TYR A 157 -19.08 -30.65 5.10
N PRO A 158 -17.96 -30.48 4.37
CA PRO A 158 -17.25 -31.61 3.75
C PRO A 158 -16.32 -32.31 4.75
N ARG A 159 -16.86 -32.85 5.85
CA ARG A 159 -16.06 -33.47 6.93
C ARG A 159 -15.20 -34.64 6.43
N ASP A 160 -15.74 -35.46 5.53
CA ASP A 160 -15.01 -36.59 4.94
C ASP A 160 -13.75 -36.18 4.17
N SER A 161 -13.63 -34.91 3.79
CA SER A 161 -12.45 -34.37 3.11
C SER A 161 -11.31 -33.95 4.06
N PHE A 162 -11.53 -34.05 5.37
CA PHE A 162 -10.61 -33.54 6.39
C PHE A 162 -10.34 -34.58 7.50
N PRO A 163 -9.44 -35.53 7.28
CA PRO A 163 -9.07 -36.54 8.29
C PRO A 163 -8.60 -35.90 9.61
N GLY A 164 -8.94 -36.53 10.73
CA GLY A 164 -8.58 -36.08 12.08
C GLY A 164 -9.49 -34.99 12.67
N ILE A 165 -10.46 -34.46 11.90
CA ILE A 165 -11.32 -33.35 12.38
C ILE A 165 -12.20 -33.74 13.57
N GLU A 166 -12.57 -35.01 13.69
CA GLU A 166 -13.38 -35.51 14.81
C GLU A 166 -12.59 -35.51 16.15
N ASP A 167 -11.25 -35.49 16.08
CA ASP A 167 -10.37 -35.41 17.25
C ASP A 167 -9.93 -33.97 17.59
N PHE A 168 -10.32 -32.98 16.77
CA PHE A 168 -9.95 -31.58 16.96
C PHE A 168 -10.72 -30.97 18.15
N GLN A 169 -10.00 -30.41 19.11
CA GLN A 169 -10.55 -29.90 20.37
C GLN A 169 -11.08 -28.46 20.29
N GLY A 170 -10.71 -27.72 19.24
CA GLY A 170 -11.20 -26.36 19.01
C GLY A 170 -12.63 -26.31 18.47
N LYS A 171 -13.21 -25.11 18.39
CA LYS A 171 -14.58 -24.93 17.90
C LYS A 171 -14.62 -25.03 16.38
N THR A 172 -15.59 -25.77 15.83
CA THR A 172 -15.87 -25.78 14.38
C THR A 172 -17.24 -25.13 14.12
N MET A 173 -17.36 -24.38 13.02
CA MET A 173 -18.63 -23.78 12.59
C MET A 173 -18.64 -23.47 11.10
N HIS A 174 -19.80 -23.20 10.50
CA HIS A 174 -19.89 -22.69 9.13
C HIS A 174 -20.03 -21.17 9.13
N SER A 175 -19.68 -20.54 8.00
CA SER A 175 -19.91 -19.10 7.77
C SER A 175 -21.39 -18.70 7.86
N HIS A 176 -22.30 -19.67 7.88
CA HIS A 176 -23.74 -19.47 8.07
C HIS A 176 -24.04 -19.06 9.51
N ASP A 177 -23.32 -19.66 10.46
CA ASP A 177 -23.51 -19.50 11.89
C ASP A 177 -22.72 -18.30 12.44
N TYR A 178 -21.84 -17.73 11.63
CA TYR A 178 -21.11 -16.50 11.95
C TYR A 178 -22.04 -15.29 11.88
N LYS A 179 -21.96 -14.42 12.89
CA LYS A 179 -22.83 -13.25 13.05
C LYS A 179 -22.09 -11.96 13.28
N ASP A 180 -21.04 -12.01 14.08
CA ASP A 180 -20.19 -10.89 14.39
C ASP A 180 -18.82 -11.41 14.82
N HIS A 181 -17.84 -10.51 14.90
CA HIS A 181 -16.48 -10.82 15.33
C HIS A 181 -16.38 -11.18 16.82
N LEU A 182 -17.41 -10.86 17.60
CA LEU A 182 -17.47 -11.11 19.04
C LEU A 182 -17.28 -12.61 19.35
N GLY A 183 -16.32 -12.92 20.21
CA GLY A 183 -15.93 -14.28 20.58
C GLY A 183 -14.75 -14.84 19.77
N PHE A 184 -14.24 -14.09 18.79
CA PHE A 184 -13.04 -14.43 18.03
C PHE A 184 -11.81 -13.65 18.49
N GLU A 185 -11.96 -12.71 19.44
CA GLU A 185 -10.85 -11.92 19.99
C GLU A 185 -9.78 -12.83 20.59
N ASN A 186 -8.52 -12.56 20.26
CA ASN A 186 -7.37 -13.34 20.70
C ASN A 186 -7.36 -14.82 20.23
N LYS A 187 -8.25 -15.22 19.31
CA LYS A 187 -8.35 -16.58 18.78
C LYS A 187 -7.52 -16.79 17.52
N ARG A 188 -6.97 -17.99 17.34
CA ARG A 188 -6.38 -18.45 16.08
C ARG A 188 -7.47 -19.14 15.26
N VAL A 189 -7.73 -18.61 14.08
CA VAL A 189 -8.88 -18.99 13.26
C VAL A 189 -8.43 -19.51 11.91
N VAL A 190 -8.93 -20.67 11.52
CA VAL A 190 -8.75 -21.23 10.18
C VAL A 190 -10.07 -21.14 9.41
N ILE A 191 -10.09 -20.43 8.29
CA ILE A 191 -11.23 -20.32 7.39
C ILE A 191 -10.98 -21.19 6.17
N ILE A 192 -11.88 -22.12 5.89
CA ILE A 192 -11.74 -23.08 4.79
C ILE A 192 -12.66 -22.67 3.64
N GLY A 193 -12.05 -22.23 2.54
CA GLY A 193 -12.75 -21.88 1.31
C GLY A 193 -12.75 -20.38 1.00
N ILE A 194 -12.39 -20.04 -0.24
CA ILE A 194 -12.15 -18.65 -0.69
C ILE A 194 -13.28 -18.08 -1.57
N GLY A 195 -14.53 -18.26 -1.15
CA GLY A 195 -15.68 -17.57 -1.76
C GLY A 195 -15.90 -16.18 -1.16
N ASN A 196 -16.96 -15.47 -1.58
CA ASN A 196 -17.31 -14.15 -1.01
C ASN A 196 -17.39 -14.17 0.52
N SER A 197 -18.17 -15.12 1.11
CA SER A 197 -18.26 -15.24 2.56
C SER A 197 -16.92 -15.57 3.24
N GLY A 198 -16.09 -16.39 2.61
CA GLY A 198 -14.77 -16.73 3.15
C GLY A 198 -13.82 -15.52 3.15
N GLY A 199 -13.84 -14.72 2.07
CA GLY A 199 -13.06 -13.49 1.99
C GLY A 199 -13.55 -12.41 2.96
N ASP A 200 -14.87 -12.22 3.08
CA ASP A 200 -15.46 -11.23 3.98
C ASP A 200 -15.16 -11.58 5.45
N LEU A 201 -15.41 -12.82 5.89
CA LEU A 201 -15.06 -13.27 7.24
C LEU A 201 -13.55 -13.22 7.48
N ALA A 202 -12.73 -13.59 6.50
CA ALA A 202 -11.28 -13.51 6.65
C ALA A 202 -10.81 -12.08 6.89
N VAL A 203 -11.35 -11.12 6.14
CA VAL A 203 -11.01 -9.71 6.28
C VAL A 203 -11.55 -9.13 7.58
N GLU A 204 -12.79 -9.41 7.95
CA GLU A 204 -13.38 -9.00 9.21
C GLU A 204 -12.61 -9.56 10.41
N LEU A 205 -12.49 -10.88 10.50
CA LEU A 205 -11.79 -11.55 11.60
C LEU A 205 -10.31 -11.18 11.66
N SER A 206 -9.65 -10.88 10.54
CA SER A 206 -8.25 -10.42 10.57
C SER A 206 -8.06 -9.08 11.28
N ARG A 207 -9.14 -8.34 11.59
CA ARG A 207 -9.10 -7.12 12.40
C ARG A 207 -9.26 -7.39 13.90
N HIS A 208 -9.74 -8.57 14.30
CA HIS A 208 -10.17 -8.86 15.68
C HIS A 208 -9.50 -10.10 16.29
N ALA A 209 -9.25 -11.13 15.49
CA ALA A 209 -8.65 -12.39 15.91
C ALA A 209 -7.13 -12.28 16.10
N LYS A 210 -6.54 -13.19 16.88
CA LYS A 210 -5.07 -13.27 17.09
C LYS A 210 -4.33 -13.57 15.79
N GLN A 211 -4.88 -14.47 14.99
CA GLN A 211 -4.37 -14.80 13.65
C GLN A 211 -5.48 -15.45 12.83
N VAL A 212 -5.59 -15.06 11.56
CA VAL A 212 -6.48 -15.73 10.61
C VAL A 212 -5.68 -16.41 9.52
N TYR A 213 -6.05 -17.66 9.23
CA TYR A 213 -5.56 -18.45 8.11
C TYR A 213 -6.71 -18.68 7.14
N LEU A 214 -6.57 -18.29 5.89
CA LEU A 214 -7.54 -18.58 4.84
C LEU A 214 -6.99 -19.69 3.95
N SER A 215 -7.53 -20.90 4.15
CA SER A 215 -7.17 -22.08 3.37
C SER A 215 -7.93 -22.11 2.05
N THR A 216 -7.18 -22.30 0.96
CA THR A 216 -7.72 -22.48 -0.38
C THR A 216 -6.99 -23.58 -1.13
N ARG A 217 -7.75 -24.37 -1.90
CA ARG A 217 -7.22 -25.46 -2.72
C ARG A 217 -6.57 -24.99 -4.02
N ARG A 218 -7.09 -23.90 -4.60
CA ARG A 218 -6.82 -23.54 -6.01
C ARG A 218 -6.76 -22.03 -6.26
N GLY A 219 -6.68 -21.21 -5.21
CA GLY A 219 -6.76 -19.76 -5.34
C GLY A 219 -8.13 -19.25 -5.84
N THR A 220 -8.22 -17.95 -6.11
CA THR A 220 -9.34 -17.30 -6.81
C THR A 220 -8.91 -15.93 -7.34
N TRP A 221 -9.57 -15.46 -8.40
CA TRP A 221 -9.43 -14.07 -8.82
C TRP A 221 -10.21 -13.17 -7.86
N VAL A 222 -9.53 -12.16 -7.31
CA VAL A 222 -10.10 -11.20 -6.37
C VAL A 222 -10.34 -9.88 -7.09
N ILE A 223 -11.57 -9.38 -7.00
CA ILE A 223 -12.00 -8.15 -7.67
C ILE A 223 -12.48 -7.17 -6.60
N ASN A 224 -12.03 -5.92 -6.66
CA ASN A 224 -12.57 -4.84 -5.85
C ASN A 224 -13.94 -4.39 -6.37
N ARG A 225 -14.81 -3.92 -5.48
CA ARG A 225 -16.10 -3.30 -5.84
C ARG A 225 -15.91 -2.05 -6.71
N ILE A 226 -14.77 -1.36 -6.58
CA ILE A 226 -14.43 -0.12 -7.28
C ILE A 226 -13.31 -0.38 -8.31
N SER A 227 -13.51 0.08 -9.55
CA SER A 227 -12.52 0.03 -10.64
C SER A 227 -11.61 1.26 -10.69
N GLU A 228 -10.75 1.34 -11.71
CA GLU A 228 -10.00 2.57 -12.00
C GLU A 228 -10.93 3.78 -12.11
N GLY A 229 -10.48 4.93 -11.58
CA GLY A 229 -11.25 6.18 -11.59
C GLY A 229 -12.34 6.29 -10.50
N GLY A 230 -12.52 5.29 -9.63
CA GLY A 230 -13.45 5.38 -8.50
C GLY A 230 -14.90 4.97 -8.81
N LEU A 231 -15.15 4.35 -9.97
CA LEU A 231 -16.48 3.90 -10.40
C LEU A 231 -16.75 2.44 -10.00
N PRO A 232 -18.02 2.04 -9.78
CA PRO A 232 -18.37 0.63 -9.54
C PRO A 232 -17.96 -0.30 -10.69
N VAL A 233 -17.32 -1.42 -10.37
CA VAL A 233 -16.77 -2.35 -11.37
C VAL A 233 -17.85 -3.00 -12.24
N ASP A 234 -19.02 -3.28 -11.66
CA ASP A 234 -20.16 -3.90 -12.32
C ASP A 234 -20.84 -2.96 -13.33
N ILE A 235 -20.83 -1.65 -13.07
CA ILE A 235 -21.28 -0.60 -13.99
C ILE A 235 -20.33 -0.46 -15.18
N VAL A 236 -19.03 -0.63 -14.97
CA VAL A 236 -18.03 -0.56 -16.05
C VAL A 236 -18.01 -1.85 -16.87
N GLY A 237 -18.14 -3.02 -16.21
CA GLY A 237 -18.02 -4.34 -16.83
C GLY A 237 -19.28 -4.86 -17.53
N ASN A 238 -20.48 -4.56 -17.03
CA ASN A 238 -21.72 -5.08 -17.61
C ASN A 238 -22.28 -4.17 -18.71
N ARG A 239 -21.64 -4.14 -19.89
CA ARG A 239 -22.06 -3.35 -21.05
C ARG A 239 -22.25 -4.24 -22.28
N ARG A 240 -23.27 -3.97 -23.11
CA ARG A 240 -23.51 -4.76 -24.34
C ARG A 240 -22.36 -4.63 -25.34
N LEU A 241 -21.76 -3.45 -25.45
CA LEU A 241 -20.55 -3.24 -26.26
C LEU A 241 -19.42 -4.23 -25.91
N LEU A 242 -19.24 -4.56 -24.64
CA LEU A 242 -18.20 -5.51 -24.21
C LEU A 242 -18.56 -6.97 -24.55
N GLN A 243 -19.83 -7.28 -24.85
CA GLN A 243 -20.21 -8.60 -25.36
C GLN A 243 -19.71 -8.83 -26.79
N CYS A 244 -19.49 -7.77 -27.58
CA CYS A 244 -18.92 -7.85 -28.92
C CYS A 244 -17.40 -8.13 -28.92
N VAL A 245 -16.71 -7.97 -27.78
CA VAL A 245 -15.27 -8.22 -27.67
C VAL A 245 -15.02 -9.72 -27.55
N PRO A 246 -14.07 -10.30 -28.33
CA PRO A 246 -13.71 -11.71 -28.23
C PRO A 246 -13.32 -12.14 -26.81
N ALA A 247 -13.71 -13.35 -26.40
CA ALA A 247 -13.48 -13.85 -25.05
C ALA A 247 -11.99 -13.88 -24.66
N SER A 248 -11.10 -14.23 -25.61
CA SER A 248 -9.65 -14.25 -25.39
C SER A 248 -9.07 -12.87 -25.07
N VAL A 249 -9.56 -11.83 -25.73
CA VAL A 249 -9.14 -10.44 -25.49
C VAL A 249 -9.67 -9.96 -24.14
N LYS A 250 -10.95 -10.23 -23.84
CA LYS A 250 -11.54 -9.90 -22.52
C LYS A 250 -10.76 -10.54 -21.37
N GLU A 251 -10.40 -11.80 -21.53
CA GLU A 251 -9.61 -12.54 -20.55
C GLU A 251 -8.22 -11.92 -20.36
N ALA A 252 -7.49 -11.67 -21.45
CA ALA A 252 -6.14 -11.11 -21.39
C ALA A 252 -6.13 -9.72 -20.73
N VAL A 253 -7.07 -8.84 -21.12
CA VAL A 253 -7.20 -7.49 -20.55
C VAL A 253 -7.59 -7.55 -19.08
N SER A 254 -8.59 -8.36 -18.71
CA SER A 254 -9.06 -8.48 -17.32
C SER A 254 -7.96 -9.04 -16.43
N ARG A 255 -7.25 -10.08 -16.89
CA ARG A 255 -6.10 -10.65 -16.18
C ARG A 255 -5.01 -9.62 -15.95
N HIS A 256 -4.69 -8.84 -16.98
CA HIS A 256 -3.71 -7.78 -16.89
C HIS A 256 -4.13 -6.70 -15.90
N GLN A 257 -5.38 -6.21 -15.97
CA GLN A 257 -5.90 -5.18 -15.07
C GLN A 257 -5.95 -5.63 -13.60
N LEU A 258 -6.40 -6.87 -13.34
CA LEU A 258 -6.42 -7.42 -11.99
C LEU A 258 -5.01 -7.55 -11.41
N ASN A 259 -4.04 -8.06 -12.20
CA ASN A 259 -2.66 -8.19 -11.77
C ASN A 259 -1.88 -6.86 -11.70
N GLN A 260 -2.29 -5.83 -12.44
CA GLN A 260 -1.75 -4.47 -12.27
C GLN A 260 -2.11 -3.88 -10.91
N ARG A 261 -3.27 -4.27 -10.33
CA ARG A 261 -3.71 -3.78 -9.02
C ARG A 261 -2.99 -4.48 -7.88
N PHE A 262 -2.91 -5.80 -7.93
CA PHE A 262 -1.99 -6.62 -7.15
C PHE A 262 -1.78 -7.95 -7.85
N ASP A 263 -0.54 -8.41 -7.91
CA ASP A 263 -0.19 -9.68 -8.56
C ASP A 263 -0.77 -10.85 -7.78
N HIS A 264 -1.76 -11.56 -8.35
CA HIS A 264 -2.45 -12.65 -7.67
C HIS A 264 -1.52 -13.82 -7.36
N ALA A 265 -0.45 -14.03 -8.13
CA ALA A 265 0.52 -15.10 -7.88
C ALA A 265 1.39 -14.73 -6.67
N LEU A 266 1.82 -13.47 -6.58
CA LEU A 266 2.57 -12.97 -5.42
C LEU A 266 1.78 -13.11 -4.10
N TYR A 267 0.45 -13.06 -4.16
CA TYR A 267 -0.42 -13.10 -2.97
C TYR A 267 -0.95 -14.51 -2.65
N GLY A 268 -0.50 -15.55 -3.37
CA GLY A 268 -1.00 -16.92 -3.17
C GLY A 268 -2.47 -17.11 -3.61
N LEU A 269 -2.99 -16.20 -4.44
CA LEU A 269 -4.38 -16.19 -4.88
C LEU A 269 -4.55 -16.69 -6.32
N GLN A 270 -3.48 -16.75 -7.13
CA GLN A 270 -3.55 -17.09 -8.54
C GLN A 270 -4.22 -18.45 -8.76
N PRO A 271 -5.40 -18.48 -9.44
CA PRO A 271 -6.02 -19.75 -9.78
C PRO A 271 -5.52 -20.29 -11.12
N GLU A 272 -5.78 -21.57 -11.34
CA GLU A 272 -5.49 -22.29 -12.59
C GLU A 272 -6.49 -21.98 -13.71
N HIS A 273 -7.64 -21.38 -13.38
CA HIS A 273 -8.69 -21.05 -14.33
C HIS A 273 -8.64 -19.59 -14.78
N ASN A 274 -9.29 -19.31 -15.91
CA ASN A 274 -9.49 -17.97 -16.46
C ASN A 274 -10.24 -17.03 -15.48
N VAL A 275 -10.09 -15.71 -15.63
CA VAL A 275 -10.63 -14.66 -14.73
C VAL A 275 -12.11 -14.87 -14.42
N PHE A 276 -12.89 -15.15 -15.46
CA PHE A 276 -14.34 -15.37 -15.32
C PHE A 276 -14.72 -16.84 -15.40
N GLY A 277 -13.76 -17.77 -15.42
CA GLY A 277 -13.99 -19.22 -15.45
C GLY A 277 -14.61 -19.76 -14.15
N GLN A 278 -14.69 -18.95 -13.11
CA GLN A 278 -15.42 -19.19 -11.88
C GLN A 278 -15.92 -17.83 -11.38
N HIS A 279 -16.92 -17.80 -10.52
CA HIS A 279 -17.31 -16.57 -9.84
C HIS A 279 -16.11 -16.01 -9.05
N PRO A 280 -15.57 -14.84 -9.43
CA PRO A 280 -14.47 -14.24 -8.70
C PRO A 280 -14.94 -13.81 -7.33
N MET A 281 -14.01 -13.75 -6.38
CA MET A 281 -14.31 -13.24 -5.05
C MET A 281 -14.28 -11.71 -5.08
N VAL A 282 -15.35 -11.08 -4.59
CA VAL A 282 -15.40 -9.62 -4.47
C VAL A 282 -14.97 -9.23 -3.07
N ASN A 283 -13.83 -8.56 -2.95
CA ASN A 283 -13.38 -8.04 -1.66
C ASN A 283 -12.41 -6.87 -1.86
N ASP A 284 -12.62 -5.80 -1.09
CA ASP A 284 -11.86 -4.56 -1.25
C ASP A 284 -10.53 -4.53 -0.48
N ASP A 285 -10.43 -5.34 0.59
CA ASP A 285 -9.39 -5.23 1.61
C ASP A 285 -8.54 -6.49 1.78
N LEU A 286 -8.94 -7.63 1.20
CA LEU A 286 -8.22 -8.89 1.33
C LEU A 286 -6.73 -8.78 0.99
N PRO A 287 -6.30 -8.16 -0.14
CA PRO A 287 -4.89 -7.98 -0.43
C PRO A 287 -4.17 -7.16 0.65
N ASN A 288 -4.82 -6.12 1.17
CA ASN A 288 -4.27 -5.28 2.24
C ASN A 288 -4.05 -6.09 3.52
N ARG A 289 -4.99 -6.99 3.87
CA ARG A 289 -4.86 -7.88 5.04
C ARG A 289 -3.76 -8.93 4.87
N ILE A 290 -3.55 -9.42 3.66
CA ILE A 290 -2.47 -10.36 3.32
C ILE A 290 -1.10 -9.68 3.50
N VAL A 291 -0.92 -8.47 2.95
CA VAL A 291 0.37 -7.74 3.02
C VAL A 291 0.74 -7.34 4.45
N THR A 292 -0.25 -7.07 5.30
CA THR A 292 -0.01 -6.77 6.72
C THR A 292 0.25 -8.02 7.56
N GLY A 293 0.09 -9.23 7.01
CA GLY A 293 0.27 -10.51 7.72
C GLY A 293 -0.86 -10.90 8.66
N SER A 294 -1.86 -10.04 8.87
CA SER A 294 -3.04 -10.32 9.71
C SER A 294 -3.94 -11.42 9.14
N LEU A 295 -3.83 -11.67 7.83
CA LEU A 295 -4.43 -12.78 7.12
C LEU A 295 -3.36 -13.56 6.35
N ILE A 296 -3.25 -14.87 6.60
CA ILE A 296 -2.29 -15.73 5.91
C ILE A 296 -3.04 -16.67 4.98
N ILE A 297 -2.69 -16.68 3.69
CA ILE A 297 -3.20 -17.67 2.74
C ILE A 297 -2.46 -19.00 2.98
N LYS A 298 -3.23 -20.08 3.12
CA LYS A 298 -2.71 -21.44 3.26
C LYS A 298 -3.25 -22.32 2.14
N PRO A 299 -2.52 -23.39 1.74
CA PRO A 299 -3.04 -24.37 0.79
C PRO A 299 -4.14 -25.22 1.47
N ASN A 300 -4.55 -26.33 0.86
CA ASN A 300 -5.54 -27.21 1.47
C ASN A 300 -5.01 -27.81 2.79
N ILE A 301 -5.93 -28.26 3.62
CA ILE A 301 -5.62 -29.03 4.84
C ILE A 301 -5.55 -30.51 4.47
N THR A 302 -4.48 -31.18 4.91
CA THR A 302 -4.29 -32.62 4.76
C THR A 302 -4.81 -33.38 5.98
N HIS A 303 -4.60 -32.85 7.18
CA HIS A 303 -4.96 -33.51 8.43
C HIS A 303 -5.20 -32.50 9.55
N PHE A 304 -6.17 -32.77 10.42
CA PHE A 304 -6.37 -32.07 11.69
C PHE A 304 -5.65 -32.81 12.81
N THR A 305 -4.90 -32.10 13.64
CA THR A 305 -4.39 -32.64 14.91
C THR A 305 -5.38 -32.31 16.03
N LYS A 306 -5.12 -32.77 17.25
CA LYS A 306 -5.97 -32.46 18.41
C LYS A 306 -6.11 -30.95 18.65
N THR A 307 -5.07 -30.17 18.37
CA THR A 307 -5.03 -28.72 18.66
C THR A 307 -4.71 -27.86 17.43
N GLY A 308 -4.56 -28.45 16.25
CA GLY A 308 -4.01 -27.74 15.08
C GLY A 308 -4.39 -28.36 13.74
N VAL A 309 -3.74 -27.86 12.68
CA VAL A 309 -3.95 -28.30 11.29
C VAL A 309 -2.62 -28.46 10.55
N ILE A 310 -2.56 -29.47 9.70
CA ILE A 310 -1.46 -29.75 8.77
C ILE A 310 -1.96 -29.44 7.36
N PHE A 311 -1.18 -28.68 6.59
CA PHE A 311 -1.51 -28.26 5.23
C PHE A 311 -0.76 -29.07 4.16
N ASP A 312 -1.19 -29.00 2.89
CA ASP A 312 -0.60 -29.74 1.74
C ASP A 312 0.89 -29.47 1.51
N ASN A 313 1.42 -28.36 2.03
CA ASN A 313 2.82 -27.99 1.93
C ASN A 313 3.64 -28.38 3.18
N ASP A 314 3.13 -29.33 3.96
CA ASP A 314 3.68 -29.82 5.23
C ASP A 314 3.85 -28.74 6.32
N THR A 315 3.26 -27.55 6.14
CA THR A 315 3.22 -26.56 7.21
C THR A 315 2.18 -26.97 8.26
N VAL A 316 2.54 -26.81 9.52
CA VAL A 316 1.69 -27.11 10.67
C VAL A 316 1.36 -25.81 11.38
N GLU A 317 0.08 -25.63 11.73
CA GLU A 317 -0.36 -24.56 12.61
C GLU A 317 -1.04 -25.17 13.82
N ASP A 318 -0.37 -25.08 14.97
CA ASP A 318 -0.90 -25.53 16.25
C ASP A 318 -1.72 -24.42 16.94
N ASP A 319 -2.35 -24.80 18.03
CA ASP A 319 -3.18 -23.95 18.89
C ASP A 319 -4.28 -23.21 18.11
N ILE A 320 -4.93 -23.89 17.16
CA ILE A 320 -6.09 -23.36 16.45
C ILE A 320 -7.29 -23.46 17.38
N ASP A 321 -7.88 -22.30 17.70
CA ASP A 321 -9.05 -22.23 18.54
C ASP A 321 -10.35 -22.49 17.77
N ILE A 322 -10.45 -21.97 16.53
CA ILE A 322 -11.69 -21.96 15.76
C ILE A 322 -11.44 -22.29 14.29
N VAL A 323 -12.30 -23.14 13.71
CA VAL A 323 -12.31 -23.47 12.29
C VAL A 323 -13.66 -23.07 11.69
N VAL A 324 -13.63 -22.24 10.66
CA VAL A 324 -14.82 -21.75 9.96
C VAL A 324 -14.89 -22.32 8.54
N PHE A 325 -15.93 -23.08 8.26
CA PHE A 325 -16.23 -23.58 6.93
C PHE A 325 -16.93 -22.52 6.08
N ALA A 326 -16.27 -22.04 5.03
CA ALA A 326 -16.82 -21.18 3.97
C ALA A 326 -16.97 -21.97 2.65
N THR A 327 -17.42 -23.22 2.80
CA THR A 327 -17.42 -24.28 1.79
C THR A 327 -18.67 -24.31 0.91
N GLY A 328 -19.59 -23.36 1.10
CA GLY A 328 -20.77 -23.16 0.28
C GLY A 328 -22.02 -23.80 0.87
N TYR A 329 -23.07 -23.89 0.05
CA TYR A 329 -24.38 -24.34 0.48
C TYR A 329 -24.89 -25.44 -0.45
N ARG A 330 -25.73 -26.30 0.11
CA ARG A 330 -26.61 -27.20 -0.64
C ARG A 330 -27.98 -26.56 -0.74
N PHE A 331 -28.67 -26.82 -1.83
CA PHE A 331 -30.09 -26.52 -1.92
C PHE A 331 -30.90 -27.80 -2.07
N ASP A 332 -32.09 -27.79 -1.50
CA ASP A 332 -33.08 -28.84 -1.64
C ASP A 332 -34.46 -28.23 -1.41
N PHE A 333 -35.49 -28.91 -1.89
CA PHE A 333 -36.89 -28.54 -1.73
C PHE A 333 -37.65 -29.70 -1.08
N PRO A 334 -37.35 -30.04 0.19
CA PRO A 334 -37.88 -31.25 0.83
C PRO A 334 -39.41 -31.23 0.98
N PHE A 335 -40.01 -30.04 0.99
CA PHE A 335 -41.45 -29.86 1.01
C PHE A 335 -42.11 -30.09 -0.36
N ILE A 336 -41.37 -30.17 -1.47
CA ILE A 336 -41.93 -30.44 -2.80
C ILE A 336 -41.84 -31.92 -3.10
N ASP A 337 -42.91 -32.48 -3.68
CA ASP A 337 -42.91 -33.85 -4.17
C ASP A 337 -41.74 -34.10 -5.16
N LYS A 338 -40.94 -35.15 -4.90
CA LYS A 338 -39.75 -35.49 -5.71
C LYS A 338 -40.09 -35.87 -7.16
N SER A 339 -41.33 -36.22 -7.45
CA SER A 339 -41.81 -36.45 -8.83
C SER A 339 -41.89 -35.14 -9.63
N ALA A 340 -42.13 -34.01 -8.96
CA ALA A 340 -42.21 -32.69 -9.59
C ALA A 340 -40.84 -32.03 -9.70
N VAL A 341 -40.06 -32.00 -8.61
CA VAL A 341 -38.71 -31.42 -8.59
C VAL A 341 -37.77 -32.36 -7.86
N LYS A 342 -36.77 -32.85 -8.58
CA LYS A 342 -35.72 -33.71 -8.03
C LYS A 342 -34.39 -32.97 -8.01
N VAL A 343 -33.81 -32.80 -6.83
CA VAL A 343 -32.44 -32.31 -6.67
C VAL A 343 -31.52 -33.50 -6.42
N GLU A 344 -30.50 -33.66 -7.24
CA GLU A 344 -29.49 -34.71 -7.10
C GLU A 344 -28.11 -34.08 -7.19
N ASN A 345 -27.23 -34.34 -6.21
CA ASN A 345 -25.86 -33.82 -6.18
C ASN A 345 -25.79 -32.30 -6.43
N ASN A 346 -26.70 -31.54 -5.80
CA ASN A 346 -26.81 -30.08 -5.95
C ASN A 346 -27.12 -29.64 -7.40
N GLN A 347 -27.77 -30.49 -8.19
CA GLN A 347 -28.25 -30.20 -9.54
C GLN A 347 -29.76 -30.39 -9.64
N VAL A 348 -30.40 -29.54 -10.44
CA VAL A 348 -31.82 -29.65 -10.79
C VAL A 348 -31.98 -29.36 -12.27
N ASN A 349 -32.92 -30.04 -12.93
CA ASN A 349 -33.25 -29.78 -14.33
C ASN A 349 -34.42 -28.79 -14.39
N LEU A 350 -34.11 -27.53 -14.66
CA LEU A 350 -35.10 -26.46 -14.84
C LEU A 350 -34.86 -25.78 -16.19
N TYR A 351 -35.92 -25.66 -17.00
CA TYR A 351 -35.89 -24.92 -18.25
C TYR A 351 -35.63 -23.44 -17.94
N LYS A 352 -34.53 -22.92 -18.50
CA LYS A 352 -33.99 -21.58 -18.23
C LYS A 352 -33.90 -21.23 -16.72
N TYR A 353 -33.62 -22.23 -15.88
CA TYR A 353 -33.54 -22.11 -14.42
C TYR A 353 -34.86 -21.70 -13.71
N VAL A 354 -36.01 -21.87 -14.37
CA VAL A 354 -37.33 -21.48 -13.82
C VAL A 354 -38.30 -22.66 -13.73
N PHE A 355 -38.51 -23.39 -14.82
CA PHE A 355 -39.62 -24.35 -14.92
C PHE A 355 -39.16 -25.81 -14.91
N PRO A 356 -39.78 -26.70 -14.11
CA PRO A 356 -39.58 -28.14 -14.22
C PRO A 356 -40.12 -28.69 -15.55
N PRO A 357 -39.30 -29.28 -16.44
CA PRO A 357 -39.75 -29.70 -17.78
C PRO A 357 -40.75 -30.86 -17.81
N LYS A 358 -40.87 -31.60 -16.70
CA LYS A 358 -41.76 -32.76 -16.57
C LYS A 358 -43.17 -32.41 -16.11
N LEU A 359 -43.41 -31.15 -15.78
CA LEU A 359 -44.67 -30.71 -15.24
C LEU A 359 -45.57 -30.18 -16.36
N ASP A 360 -46.74 -30.80 -16.51
CA ASP A 360 -47.78 -30.38 -17.45
C ASP A 360 -49.15 -30.48 -16.76
N PRO A 361 -49.88 -29.37 -16.55
CA PRO A 361 -49.56 -27.98 -16.96
C PRO A 361 -48.42 -27.34 -16.13
N PRO A 362 -47.69 -26.33 -16.67
CA PRO A 362 -46.50 -25.75 -16.03
C PRO A 362 -46.86 -24.73 -14.94
N THR A 363 -47.46 -25.19 -13.85
CA THR A 363 -47.98 -24.35 -12.74
C THR A 363 -47.06 -24.30 -11.51
N LEU A 364 -45.83 -24.80 -11.62
CA LEU A 364 -44.76 -24.65 -10.61
C LEU A 364 -43.55 -23.97 -11.22
N CYS A 365 -42.98 -22.99 -10.52
CA CYS A 365 -41.69 -22.43 -10.88
C CYS A 365 -40.79 -22.22 -9.67
N ILE A 366 -39.48 -22.29 -9.91
CA ILE A 366 -38.45 -21.96 -8.94
C ILE A 366 -37.84 -20.63 -9.36
N ILE A 367 -37.88 -19.63 -8.47
CA ILE A 367 -37.39 -18.28 -8.76
C ILE A 367 -36.10 -18.03 -7.97
N GLY A 368 -35.10 -17.44 -8.63
CA GLY A 368 -33.86 -17.02 -7.98
C GLY A 368 -32.90 -18.15 -7.62
N LEU A 369 -33.16 -19.40 -8.08
CA LEU A 369 -32.21 -20.51 -7.99
C LEU A 369 -31.14 -20.40 -9.08
N ILE A 370 -30.37 -19.32 -9.01
CA ILE A 370 -29.36 -18.97 -10.02
C ILE A 370 -28.28 -18.10 -9.39
N GLN A 371 -27.03 -18.28 -9.83
CA GLN A 371 -25.87 -17.56 -9.32
C GLN A 371 -25.21 -16.75 -10.45
N PRO A 372 -25.66 -15.52 -10.71
CA PRO A 372 -25.14 -14.72 -11.81
C PRO A 372 -23.76 -14.13 -11.50
N LEU A 373 -22.91 -14.00 -12.52
CA LEU A 373 -21.86 -12.97 -12.57
C LEU A 373 -22.54 -11.59 -12.77
N GLY A 374 -23.18 -11.08 -11.71
CA GLY A 374 -23.96 -9.85 -11.72
C GLY A 374 -25.05 -9.84 -10.64
N ALA A 375 -26.10 -9.04 -10.84
CA ALA A 375 -27.15 -8.85 -9.83
C ALA A 375 -28.30 -9.86 -9.96
N ILE A 376 -28.72 -10.45 -8.84
CA ILE A 376 -29.76 -11.49 -8.77
C ILE A 376 -31.19 -10.93 -8.71
N MET A 377 -31.39 -9.78 -8.06
CA MET A 377 -32.72 -9.16 -7.89
C MET A 377 -33.43 -8.89 -9.23
N PRO A 378 -32.81 -8.24 -10.23
CA PRO A 378 -33.45 -8.03 -11.53
C PRO A 378 -33.65 -9.33 -12.32
N ILE A 379 -32.80 -10.35 -12.12
CA ILE A 379 -33.00 -11.68 -12.72
C ILE A 379 -34.23 -12.35 -12.09
N SER A 380 -34.37 -12.30 -10.77
CA SER A 380 -35.55 -12.84 -10.09
C SER A 380 -36.82 -12.14 -10.56
N GLU A 381 -36.79 -10.81 -10.71
CA GLU A 381 -37.94 -10.06 -11.23
C GLU A 381 -38.30 -10.49 -12.65
N ILE A 382 -37.32 -10.60 -13.57
CA ILE A 382 -37.65 -10.97 -14.95
C ILE A 382 -38.12 -12.43 -15.05
N GLN A 383 -37.60 -13.33 -14.20
CA GLN A 383 -38.13 -14.68 -14.03
C GLN A 383 -39.60 -14.65 -13.54
N CYS A 384 -39.91 -13.83 -12.54
CA CYS A 384 -41.29 -13.66 -12.05
C CYS A 384 -42.23 -13.12 -13.13
N ARG A 385 -41.82 -12.07 -13.86
CA ARG A 385 -42.60 -11.50 -14.98
C ARG A 385 -42.91 -12.55 -16.05
N TRP A 386 -41.96 -13.44 -16.33
CA TRP A 386 -42.20 -14.53 -17.27
C TRP A 386 -43.10 -15.62 -16.67
N ALA A 387 -42.86 -16.02 -15.43
CA ALA A 387 -43.61 -17.07 -14.76
C ALA A 387 -45.11 -16.73 -14.63
N THR A 388 -45.44 -15.51 -14.20
CA THR A 388 -46.83 -15.10 -14.01
C THR A 388 -47.59 -15.03 -15.33
N ARG A 389 -46.92 -14.67 -16.42
CA ARG A 389 -47.48 -14.71 -17.78
C ARG A 389 -47.75 -16.13 -18.28
N VAL A 390 -46.88 -17.08 -17.94
CA VAL A 390 -47.12 -18.51 -18.20
C VAL A 390 -48.31 -19.03 -17.40
N PHE A 391 -48.40 -18.71 -16.10
CA PHE A 391 -49.54 -19.10 -15.27
C PHE A 391 -50.86 -18.51 -15.76
N GLN A 392 -50.83 -17.27 -16.24
CA GLN A 392 -51.98 -16.60 -16.86
C GLN A 392 -52.30 -17.13 -18.27
N GLY A 393 -51.39 -17.87 -18.90
CA GLY A 393 -51.54 -18.43 -20.24
C GLY A 393 -51.25 -17.46 -21.39
N THR A 394 -50.68 -16.28 -21.10
CA THR A 394 -50.32 -15.28 -22.12
C THR A 394 -48.98 -15.58 -22.80
N THR A 395 -48.16 -16.45 -22.18
CA THR A 395 -46.92 -16.98 -22.75
C THR A 395 -46.94 -18.51 -22.63
N LYS A 396 -46.55 -19.24 -23.67
CA LYS A 396 -46.48 -20.71 -23.66
C LYS A 396 -45.03 -21.18 -23.56
N LEU A 397 -44.81 -22.28 -22.83
CA LEU A 397 -43.53 -22.99 -22.84
C LEU A 397 -43.41 -23.86 -24.10
N PRO A 398 -42.20 -24.10 -24.60
CA PRO A 398 -41.99 -25.03 -25.70
C PRO A 398 -42.24 -26.49 -25.26
N PRO A 399 -42.39 -27.43 -26.21
CA PRO A 399 -42.54 -28.85 -25.89
C PRO A 399 -41.41 -29.39 -25.00
N GLN A 400 -41.72 -30.40 -24.18
CA GLN A 400 -40.79 -31.00 -23.23
C GLN A 400 -39.43 -31.39 -23.83
N GLY A 401 -39.41 -31.98 -25.03
CA GLY A 401 -38.17 -32.35 -25.73
C GLY A 401 -37.24 -31.14 -25.94
N ALA A 402 -37.79 -30.04 -26.43
CA ALA A 402 -37.05 -28.79 -26.66
C ALA A 402 -36.55 -28.16 -25.36
N MET A 403 -37.33 -28.27 -24.26
CA MET A 403 -36.87 -27.82 -22.93
C MET A 403 -35.66 -28.63 -22.46
N PHE A 404 -35.67 -29.95 -22.63
CA PHE A 404 -34.52 -30.80 -22.28
C PHE A 404 -33.31 -30.58 -23.20
N ASP A 405 -33.52 -30.31 -24.49
CA ASP A 405 -32.46 -29.92 -25.42
C ASP A 405 -31.77 -28.62 -24.99
N ASP A 406 -32.55 -27.60 -24.63
CA ASP A 406 -32.05 -26.33 -24.09
C ASP A 406 -31.24 -26.57 -22.81
N ILE A 407 -31.77 -27.36 -21.87
CA ILE A 407 -31.05 -27.72 -20.62
C ILE A 407 -29.73 -28.43 -20.92
N ARG A 408 -29.72 -29.43 -21.83
CA ARG A 408 -28.50 -30.15 -22.21
C ARG A 408 -27.48 -29.21 -22.85
N LYS A 409 -27.93 -28.38 -23.80
CA LYS A 409 -27.09 -27.40 -24.47
C LYS A 409 -26.51 -26.41 -23.46
N LYS A 410 -27.33 -25.85 -22.57
CA LYS A 410 -26.90 -24.91 -21.54
C LYS A 410 -25.92 -25.56 -20.57
N LYS A 411 -26.18 -26.79 -20.10
CA LYS A 411 -25.23 -27.54 -19.26
C LYS A 411 -23.88 -27.72 -19.96
N MET A 412 -23.87 -28.05 -21.25
CA MET A 412 -22.65 -28.19 -22.05
C MET A 412 -21.92 -26.86 -22.26
N GLU A 413 -22.66 -25.77 -22.51
CA GLU A 413 -22.07 -24.43 -22.65
C GLU A 413 -21.48 -23.95 -21.33
N MET A 414 -22.21 -24.12 -20.22
CA MET A 414 -21.76 -23.75 -18.89
C MET A 414 -20.58 -24.60 -18.42
N SER A 415 -20.51 -25.90 -18.77
CA SER A 415 -19.34 -26.73 -18.44
C SER A 415 -18.08 -26.35 -19.21
N LYS A 416 -18.22 -25.72 -20.40
CA LYS A 416 -17.10 -25.13 -21.15
C LYS A 416 -16.70 -23.76 -20.61
N ARG A 417 -17.69 -22.99 -20.14
CA ARG A 417 -17.55 -21.60 -19.68
C ARG A 417 -17.04 -21.49 -18.24
N TYR A 418 -17.50 -22.38 -17.37
CA TYR A 418 -17.25 -22.40 -15.93
C TYR A 418 -16.57 -23.70 -15.50
N TYR A 419 -15.73 -23.59 -14.48
CA TYR A 419 -15.01 -24.71 -13.92
C TYR A 419 -15.98 -25.69 -13.23
N ASN A 420 -15.91 -26.96 -13.62
CA ASN A 420 -16.83 -28.00 -13.17
C ASN A 420 -16.61 -28.37 -11.68
N THR A 421 -17.49 -27.90 -10.80
CA THR A 421 -17.52 -28.30 -9.38
C THR A 421 -18.97 -28.40 -8.88
N PRO A 422 -19.26 -29.22 -7.84
CA PRO A 422 -20.59 -29.27 -7.21
C PRO A 422 -21.10 -27.94 -6.65
N ARG A 423 -20.21 -26.94 -6.47
CA ARG A 423 -20.52 -25.58 -6.01
C ARG A 423 -21.02 -24.66 -7.13
N HIS A 424 -20.83 -25.01 -8.41
CA HIS A 424 -21.04 -24.11 -9.56
C HIS A 424 -22.11 -24.61 -10.53
N THR A 425 -23.18 -25.23 -10.02
CA THR A 425 -24.20 -25.90 -10.83
C THR A 425 -25.24 -24.96 -11.44
N VAL A 426 -25.33 -23.72 -10.95
CA VAL A 426 -26.35 -22.73 -11.32
C VAL A 426 -25.78 -21.37 -11.78
N GLN A 427 -24.54 -21.36 -12.28
CA GLN A 427 -23.86 -20.12 -12.72
C GLN A 427 -24.30 -19.63 -14.09
N VAL A 428 -24.46 -18.31 -14.24
CA VAL A 428 -24.80 -17.66 -15.52
C VAL A 428 -24.13 -16.29 -15.66
N ASP A 429 -23.99 -15.82 -16.90
CA ASP A 429 -23.62 -14.44 -17.20
C ASP A 429 -24.89 -13.54 -17.19
N TYR A 430 -24.79 -12.35 -16.59
CA TYR A 430 -25.94 -11.45 -16.33
C TYR A 430 -26.69 -10.97 -17.58
N ILE A 431 -26.00 -10.38 -18.56
CA ILE A 431 -26.66 -9.83 -19.76
C ILE A 431 -27.33 -10.94 -20.60
N PRO A 432 -26.66 -12.07 -20.90
CA PRO A 432 -27.27 -13.13 -21.67
C PRO A 432 -28.56 -13.69 -21.05
N ILE A 433 -28.58 -13.97 -19.74
CA ILE A 433 -29.79 -14.52 -19.11
C ILE A 433 -30.93 -13.50 -19.05
N MET A 434 -30.61 -12.22 -18.79
CA MET A 434 -31.61 -11.15 -18.80
C MET A 434 -32.21 -10.99 -20.20
N ASP A 435 -31.39 -10.93 -21.25
CA ASP A 435 -31.87 -10.82 -22.64
C ASP A 435 -32.66 -12.07 -23.08
N GLU A 436 -32.23 -13.27 -22.67
CA GLU A 436 -32.86 -14.55 -22.99
C GLU A 436 -34.28 -14.66 -22.41
N ILE A 437 -34.47 -14.28 -21.15
CA ILE A 437 -35.80 -14.29 -20.51
C ILE A 437 -36.63 -13.10 -21.01
N ALA A 438 -36.02 -11.93 -21.21
CA ALA A 438 -36.70 -10.75 -21.75
C ALA A 438 -37.32 -11.02 -23.13
N GLU A 439 -36.68 -11.85 -23.94
CA GLU A 439 -37.16 -12.26 -25.26
C GLU A 439 -38.44 -13.12 -25.16
N GLN A 440 -38.58 -13.96 -24.13
CA GLN A 440 -39.78 -14.79 -23.93
C GLN A 440 -41.06 -13.96 -23.67
N ILE A 441 -40.90 -12.74 -23.16
CA ILE A 441 -42.01 -11.84 -22.83
C ILE A 441 -42.02 -10.55 -23.68
N GLY A 442 -41.12 -10.43 -24.66
CA GLY A 442 -41.08 -9.30 -25.59
C GLY A 442 -40.63 -7.96 -24.99
N VAL A 443 -39.78 -7.96 -23.97
CA VAL A 443 -39.31 -6.74 -23.26
C VAL A 443 -37.82 -6.47 -23.48
N LYS A 444 -37.15 -7.30 -24.28
CA LYS A 444 -35.75 -7.10 -24.67
C LYS A 444 -35.59 -5.79 -25.44
N PRO A 445 -34.66 -4.88 -25.05
CA PRO A 445 -34.47 -3.62 -25.75
C PRO A 445 -34.15 -3.83 -27.24
N ASN A 446 -35.01 -3.32 -28.12
CA ASN A 446 -34.74 -3.35 -29.56
C ASN A 446 -33.85 -2.17 -29.96
N ILE A 447 -32.53 -2.41 -29.96
CA ILE A 447 -31.52 -1.37 -30.25
C ILE A 447 -31.69 -0.78 -31.65
N LYS A 448 -32.05 -1.58 -32.67
CA LYS A 448 -32.27 -1.08 -34.04
C LYS A 448 -33.44 -0.09 -34.08
N ARG A 449 -34.55 -0.43 -33.41
CA ARG A 449 -35.70 0.47 -33.29
C ARG A 449 -35.34 1.73 -32.52
N LEU A 450 -34.61 1.60 -31.41
CA LEU A 450 -34.15 2.74 -30.61
C LEU A 450 -33.20 3.63 -31.41
N LEU A 451 -32.30 3.08 -32.23
CA LEU A 451 -31.41 3.88 -33.08
C LEU A 451 -32.18 4.75 -34.08
N LEU A 452 -33.37 4.32 -34.51
CA LEU A 452 -34.24 5.10 -35.40
C LEU A 452 -35.07 6.14 -34.65
N SER A 453 -35.54 5.84 -33.43
CA SER A 453 -36.44 6.73 -32.67
C SER A 453 -35.73 7.67 -31.69
N ASP A 454 -34.65 7.21 -31.05
CA ASP A 454 -33.86 7.93 -30.04
C ASP A 454 -32.39 7.43 -30.03
N PRO A 455 -31.55 7.94 -30.96
CA PRO A 455 -30.18 7.48 -31.12
C PRO A 455 -29.32 7.62 -29.85
N ARG A 456 -29.57 8.66 -29.04
CA ARG A 456 -28.83 8.93 -27.80
C ARG A 456 -29.14 7.87 -26.75
N LEU A 457 -30.42 7.56 -26.57
CA LEU A 457 -30.82 6.47 -25.69
C LEU A 457 -30.30 5.13 -26.20
N ALA A 458 -30.37 4.88 -27.52
CA ALA A 458 -29.85 3.65 -28.12
C ALA A 458 -28.36 3.45 -27.85
N LEU A 459 -27.54 4.50 -28.02
CA LEU A 459 -26.12 4.47 -27.71
C LEU A 459 -25.88 4.27 -26.21
N THR A 460 -26.68 4.88 -25.34
CA THR A 460 -26.57 4.73 -23.88
C THR A 460 -26.92 3.30 -23.44
N VAL A 461 -27.96 2.68 -24.03
CA VAL A 461 -28.34 1.29 -23.77
C VAL A 461 -27.31 0.29 -24.30
N PHE A 462 -26.66 0.60 -25.43
CA PHE A 462 -25.66 -0.27 -26.05
C PHE A 462 -24.26 -0.16 -25.41
N ALA A 463 -23.77 1.06 -25.22
CA ALA A 463 -22.41 1.36 -24.76
C ALA A 463 -22.31 1.70 -23.27
N GLY A 464 -23.43 2.06 -22.63
CA GLY A 464 -23.53 2.27 -21.18
C GLY A 464 -23.78 0.98 -20.41
N PRO A 465 -23.91 1.07 -19.07
CA PRO A 465 -24.20 -0.08 -18.21
C PRO A 465 -25.57 -0.68 -18.56
N CYS A 466 -25.67 -2.01 -18.55
CA CYS A 466 -26.89 -2.77 -18.75
C CYS A 466 -27.75 -2.79 -17.47
N THR A 467 -28.26 -1.62 -17.06
CA THR A 467 -29.12 -1.51 -15.87
C THR A 467 -30.51 -2.13 -16.08
N PRO A 468 -31.19 -2.59 -15.01
CA PRO A 468 -32.47 -3.27 -15.09
C PRO A 468 -33.58 -2.46 -15.76
N TYR A 469 -33.54 -1.13 -15.64
CA TYR A 469 -34.52 -0.20 -16.22
C TYR A 469 -34.71 -0.37 -17.74
N GLN A 470 -33.69 -0.87 -18.44
CA GLN A 470 -33.73 -1.09 -19.88
C GLN A 470 -34.83 -2.09 -20.28
N PHE A 471 -35.11 -3.07 -19.43
CA PHE A 471 -36.15 -4.09 -19.65
C PHE A 471 -37.58 -3.59 -19.32
N ARG A 472 -37.72 -2.26 -19.14
CA ARG A 472 -38.99 -1.54 -18.99
C ARG A 472 -39.17 -0.45 -20.06
N LEU A 473 -38.27 -0.36 -21.05
CA LEU A 473 -38.39 0.58 -22.18
C LEU A 473 -39.52 0.24 -23.14
N MET A 474 -39.87 -1.04 -23.26
CA MET A 474 -40.88 -1.53 -24.20
C MET A 474 -41.47 -2.86 -23.73
N GLY A 475 -42.57 -3.26 -24.38
CA GLY A 475 -43.27 -4.50 -24.10
C GLY A 475 -44.19 -4.43 -22.87
N PRO A 476 -44.74 -5.58 -22.44
CA PRO A 476 -45.62 -5.66 -21.29
C PRO A 476 -44.98 -5.12 -20.01
N GLY A 477 -45.68 -4.23 -19.30
CA GLY A 477 -45.19 -3.61 -18.08
C GLY A 477 -44.12 -2.52 -18.31
N ALA A 478 -44.06 -1.90 -19.49
CA ALA A 478 -43.19 -0.75 -19.72
C ALA A 478 -43.43 0.38 -18.68
N TRP A 479 -42.36 1.05 -18.25
CA TRP A 479 -42.40 2.06 -17.19
C TRP A 479 -41.96 3.41 -17.72
N LYS A 480 -42.77 4.45 -17.48
CA LYS A 480 -42.52 5.82 -18.00
C LYS A 480 -41.18 6.40 -17.53
N GLY A 481 -40.75 6.08 -16.30
CA GLY A 481 -39.48 6.56 -15.73
C GLY A 481 -38.23 5.83 -16.22
N ALA A 482 -38.36 4.78 -17.05
CA ALA A 482 -37.24 3.95 -17.45
C ALA A 482 -36.16 4.73 -18.21
N LYS A 483 -36.57 5.63 -19.12
CA LYS A 483 -35.63 6.49 -19.87
C LYS A 483 -34.86 7.42 -18.94
N GLU A 484 -35.56 8.12 -18.06
CA GLU A 484 -34.95 9.06 -17.11
C GLU A 484 -33.97 8.35 -16.16
N ALA A 485 -34.33 7.17 -15.66
CA ALA A 485 -33.43 6.37 -14.83
C ALA A 485 -32.13 5.98 -15.58
N ILE A 486 -32.22 5.63 -16.86
CA ILE A 486 -31.05 5.32 -17.71
C ILE A 486 -30.20 6.57 -17.96
N GLU A 487 -30.82 7.71 -18.22
CA GLU A 487 -30.10 8.95 -18.53
C GLU A 487 -29.40 9.53 -17.28
N THR A 488 -29.99 9.38 -16.09
CA THR A 488 -29.48 9.94 -14.83
C THR A 488 -28.63 8.97 -14.00
N GLN A 489 -28.50 7.70 -14.40
CA GLN A 489 -27.80 6.67 -13.60
C GLN A 489 -26.37 7.05 -13.20
N TRP A 490 -25.63 7.76 -14.04
CA TRP A 490 -24.26 8.22 -13.73
C TRP A 490 -24.24 9.28 -12.62
N ASP A 491 -25.17 10.23 -12.66
CA ASP A 491 -25.32 11.25 -11.62
C ASP A 491 -25.75 10.61 -10.30
N ARG A 492 -26.63 9.62 -10.36
CA ARG A 492 -27.11 8.85 -9.20
C ARG A 492 -25.99 8.03 -8.55
N ILE A 493 -25.05 7.52 -9.33
CA ILE A 493 -23.83 6.85 -8.85
C ILE A 493 -22.88 7.85 -8.19
N ALA A 494 -22.72 9.05 -8.77
CA ALA A 494 -21.84 10.09 -8.23
C ALA A 494 -22.43 10.82 -7.00
N TYR A 495 -23.76 10.83 -6.85
CA TYR A 495 -24.45 11.56 -5.79
C TYR A 495 -23.99 11.21 -4.35
N PRO A 496 -23.99 9.93 -3.92
CA PRO A 496 -23.63 9.58 -2.54
C PRO A 496 -22.14 9.80 -2.23
N THR A 497 -21.29 10.05 -3.24
CA THR A 497 -19.85 10.29 -3.04
C THR A 497 -19.50 11.80 -2.99
N LYS A 498 -20.47 12.69 -3.24
CA LYS A 498 -20.32 14.16 -3.22
C LYS A 498 -20.86 14.78 -1.92
N THR A 499 -20.43 14.28 -0.75
CA THR A 499 -20.98 14.67 0.58
C THR A 499 -20.44 15.98 1.17
N ARG A 500 -19.43 16.61 0.54
CA ARG A 500 -18.97 17.96 0.87
C ARG A 500 -18.64 18.76 -0.40
N PRO A 501 -18.80 20.09 -0.41
CA PRO A 501 -18.31 20.92 -1.49
C PRO A 501 -16.79 20.79 -1.59
N VAL A 502 -16.28 20.50 -2.78
CA VAL A 502 -14.87 20.51 -3.10
C VAL A 502 -14.70 21.48 -4.28
N PRO A 503 -13.78 22.47 -4.23
CA PRO A 503 -13.49 23.30 -5.40
C PRO A 503 -13.20 22.39 -6.60
N GLU A 504 -13.94 22.57 -7.69
CA GLU A 504 -13.82 21.68 -8.85
C GLU A 504 -12.38 21.62 -9.32
N ARG A 505 -11.81 20.42 -9.18
CA ARG A 505 -10.54 20.07 -9.80
C ARG A 505 -10.71 18.68 -10.37
N LYS A 506 -10.49 18.60 -11.68
CA LYS A 506 -10.37 17.40 -12.52
C LYS A 506 -9.82 16.20 -11.69
N ALA A 507 -10.72 15.29 -11.22
CA ALA A 507 -10.59 13.95 -10.58
C ALA A 507 -9.27 13.59 -9.80
N ASN A 508 -9.18 13.07 -8.54
CA ASN A 508 -10.04 12.32 -7.56
C ASN A 508 -9.45 12.32 -6.08
N GLY A 509 -10.20 11.88 -5.02
CA GLY A 509 -10.03 12.05 -3.51
C GLY A 509 -9.62 10.85 -2.55
N VAL A 510 -9.87 10.93 -1.20
CA VAL A 510 -9.07 10.50 0.06
C VAL A 510 -9.81 9.60 1.17
N PRO A 511 -9.12 8.96 2.21
CA PRO A 511 -9.44 7.74 3.06
C PRO A 511 -9.53 7.85 4.67
N GLU A 512 -9.37 6.72 5.42
CA GLU A 512 -9.40 6.40 6.91
C GLU A 512 -8.64 7.38 7.86
N MET A 513 -9.09 7.54 9.12
CA MET A 513 -8.50 8.47 10.12
C MET A 513 -7.12 7.99 10.61
N ALA A 514 -6.10 8.41 9.87
CA ALA A 514 -4.70 8.04 9.99
C ALA A 514 -3.98 8.50 11.29
N LYS A 515 -3.08 7.64 11.84
CA LYS A 515 -2.24 7.89 13.05
C LYS A 515 -1.48 9.21 12.96
N ARG A 516 -1.49 10.00 14.03
CA ARG A 516 -0.85 11.33 14.06
C ARG A 516 0.62 11.22 14.46
N VAL A 517 1.51 11.70 13.60
CA VAL A 517 2.97 11.67 13.83
C VAL A 517 3.49 13.09 13.94
N ALA A 518 4.09 13.44 15.07
CA ALA A 518 4.83 14.69 15.22
C ALA A 518 6.20 14.56 14.54
N ILE A 519 6.54 15.52 13.69
CA ILE A 519 7.85 15.58 13.03
C ILE A 519 8.55 16.86 13.47
N ILE A 520 9.72 16.76 14.07
CA ILE A 520 10.43 17.91 14.65
C ILE A 520 11.54 18.34 13.69
N GLY A 521 11.30 19.43 12.97
CA GLY A 521 12.19 20.01 11.96
C GLY A 521 11.80 19.62 10.53
N ALA A 522 11.74 20.61 9.64
CA ALA A 522 11.43 20.49 8.21
C ALA A 522 12.69 20.59 7.31
N GLY A 523 13.82 20.09 7.82
CA GLY A 523 15.07 19.96 7.06
C GLY A 523 15.03 18.81 6.04
N ALA A 524 16.19 18.45 5.48
CA ALA A 524 16.30 17.34 4.51
C ALA A 524 15.64 16.04 5.03
N SER A 525 15.90 15.67 6.28
CA SER A 525 15.31 14.50 6.93
C SER A 525 13.80 14.65 7.18
N GLY A 526 13.36 15.82 7.65
CA GLY A 526 11.96 16.12 7.94
C GLY A 526 11.05 16.05 6.72
N LEU A 527 11.50 16.54 5.56
CA LEU A 527 10.73 16.44 4.31
C LEU A 527 10.46 14.98 3.94
N THR A 528 11.46 14.11 4.05
CA THR A 528 11.26 12.68 3.80
C THR A 528 10.42 12.01 4.86
N ALA A 529 10.51 12.44 6.13
CA ALA A 529 9.66 11.94 7.19
C ALA A 529 8.17 12.23 6.92
N ILE A 530 7.84 13.46 6.50
CA ILE A 530 6.47 13.84 6.11
C ILE A 530 6.02 12.97 4.94
N LYS A 531 6.84 12.90 3.88
CA LYS A 531 6.53 12.14 2.66
C LYS A 531 6.32 10.65 2.93
N CYS A 532 7.18 10.04 3.74
CA CYS A 532 7.06 8.62 4.13
C CYS A 532 5.86 8.38 5.06
N CYS A 533 5.49 9.34 5.90
CA CYS A 533 4.24 9.27 6.66
C CYS A 533 3.05 9.24 5.72
N LEU A 534 3.02 10.11 4.71
CA LEU A 534 1.95 10.15 3.72
C LEU A 534 1.91 8.89 2.84
N ASP A 535 3.05 8.39 2.38
CA ASP A 535 3.15 7.14 1.62
C ASP A 535 2.56 5.96 2.41
N GLU A 536 2.75 5.95 3.74
CA GLU A 536 2.22 4.93 4.64
C GLU A 536 0.83 5.28 5.20
N GLY A 537 0.17 6.35 4.73
CA GLY A 537 -1.16 6.71 5.20
C GLY A 537 -1.23 7.09 6.68
N LEU A 538 -0.18 7.74 7.21
CA LEU A 538 -0.13 8.40 8.52
C LEU A 538 -0.48 9.90 8.35
N GLN A 539 -0.82 10.60 9.44
CA GLN A 539 -1.08 12.04 9.51
C GLN A 539 0.13 12.78 10.10
N PRO A 540 1.09 13.22 9.28
CA PRO A 540 2.20 14.01 9.78
C PRO A 540 1.75 15.43 10.17
N VAL A 541 2.23 15.88 11.33
CA VAL A 541 2.26 17.29 11.73
C VAL A 541 3.71 17.63 12.03
N CYS A 542 4.32 18.43 11.16
CA CYS A 542 5.69 18.86 11.28
C CYS A 542 5.76 20.23 11.95
N PHE A 543 6.59 20.34 12.99
CA PHE A 543 6.90 21.58 13.68
C PHE A 543 8.26 22.06 13.21
N GLU A 544 8.31 23.22 12.58
CA GLU A 544 9.55 23.89 12.15
C GLU A 544 9.64 25.22 12.87
N LYS A 545 10.73 25.43 13.61
CA LYS A 545 10.96 26.70 14.32
C LYS A 545 11.32 27.83 13.36
N GLY A 546 11.90 27.52 12.20
CA GLY A 546 12.18 28.49 11.15
C GLY A 546 10.93 28.94 10.41
N THR A 547 11.12 29.89 9.49
CA THR A 547 10.08 30.44 8.63
C THR A 547 9.95 29.74 7.28
N ASP A 548 10.82 28.76 6.99
CA ASP A 548 10.90 28.06 5.70
C ASP A 548 11.57 26.69 5.88
N ILE A 549 11.38 25.79 4.91
CA ILE A 549 11.92 24.43 4.91
C ILE A 549 13.43 24.40 4.64
N GLY A 550 14.02 23.20 4.72
CA GLY A 550 15.38 22.91 4.25
C GLY A 550 16.48 23.03 5.31
N GLY A 551 16.17 23.59 6.48
CA GLY A 551 17.08 23.64 7.63
C GLY A 551 18.45 24.20 7.26
N LEU A 552 19.50 23.39 7.44
CA LEU A 552 20.89 23.73 7.10
C LEU A 552 21.06 24.33 5.69
N TRP A 553 20.32 23.84 4.69
CA TRP A 553 20.49 24.26 3.30
C TRP A 553 19.78 25.57 2.96
N ASN A 554 18.93 26.07 3.86
CA ASN A 554 18.31 27.38 3.74
C ASN A 554 19.24 28.44 4.37
N PHE A 555 20.15 28.96 3.54
CA PHE A 555 21.12 29.96 3.96
C PHE A 555 20.44 31.21 4.54
N LYS A 556 20.98 31.68 5.66
CA LYS A 556 20.61 32.94 6.30
C LYS A 556 21.85 33.82 6.39
N GLU A 557 21.64 35.12 6.25
CA GLU A 557 22.69 36.14 6.33
C GLU A 557 23.41 36.13 7.69
N GLU A 558 22.72 35.75 8.76
CA GLU A 558 23.28 35.63 10.11
C GLU A 558 23.12 34.22 10.68
N ALA A 559 23.99 33.87 11.63
CA ALA A 559 23.89 32.62 12.38
C ALA A 559 22.91 32.84 13.54
N LEU A 560 21.89 31.99 13.62
CA LEU A 560 20.86 32.10 14.65
C LEU A 560 21.06 31.01 15.71
N PRO A 561 20.94 31.34 17.01
CA PRO A 561 21.04 30.35 18.08
C PRO A 561 20.08 29.18 17.87
N GLY A 562 20.60 27.95 18.05
CA GLY A 562 19.84 26.73 17.84
C GLY A 562 19.57 26.37 16.37
N PHE A 563 19.88 27.20 15.38
CA PHE A 563 19.78 26.81 13.98
C PHE A 563 21.12 26.27 13.48
N ALA A 564 21.07 25.30 12.58
CA ALA A 564 22.25 24.95 11.80
C ALA A 564 22.57 26.11 10.82
N SER A 565 23.85 26.29 10.48
CA SER A 565 24.31 27.42 9.68
C SER A 565 25.26 26.94 8.57
N VAL A 566 25.10 27.53 7.39
CA VAL A 566 26.01 27.40 6.25
C VAL A 566 26.50 28.77 5.82
N TYR A 567 27.66 28.82 5.19
CA TYR A 567 28.23 30.02 4.55
C TYR A 567 27.81 30.13 3.09
N ARG A 568 27.87 31.35 2.54
CA ARG A 568 27.28 31.70 1.24
C ARG A 568 27.81 30.85 0.10
N SER A 569 29.07 30.48 0.09
CA SER A 569 29.68 29.69 -0.99
C SER A 569 29.45 28.19 -0.90
N THR A 570 28.68 27.71 0.08
CA THR A 570 28.53 26.27 0.33
C THR A 570 28.02 25.53 -0.90
N VAL A 571 28.82 24.58 -1.39
CA VAL A 571 28.47 23.63 -2.45
C VAL A 571 28.53 22.22 -1.87
N ILE A 572 27.47 21.44 -2.08
CA ILE A 572 27.42 20.06 -1.59
C ILE A 572 28.61 19.25 -2.12
N ASN A 573 29.17 18.40 -1.27
CA ASN A 573 30.33 17.57 -1.57
C ASN A 573 29.97 16.18 -2.12
N THR A 574 28.68 15.89 -2.30
CA THR A 574 28.16 14.64 -2.87
C THR A 574 27.39 14.94 -4.16
N SER A 575 27.52 14.10 -5.18
CA SER A 575 26.96 14.33 -6.50
C SER A 575 25.43 14.18 -6.53
N LYS A 576 24.78 14.88 -7.47
CA LYS A 576 23.32 14.96 -7.58
C LYS A 576 22.64 13.59 -7.64
N GLU A 577 23.15 12.65 -8.43
CA GLU A 577 22.52 11.33 -8.55
C GLU A 577 22.73 10.47 -7.30
N MET A 578 23.73 10.77 -6.47
CA MET A 578 23.96 10.07 -5.20
C MET A 578 23.19 10.70 -4.03
N MET A 579 22.89 12.00 -4.08
CA MET A 579 22.23 12.73 -3.00
C MET A 579 20.71 12.90 -3.14
N CYS A 580 20.15 12.59 -4.31
CA CYS A 580 18.71 12.70 -4.53
C CYS A 580 17.90 11.72 -3.65
N TYR A 581 16.61 12.01 -3.46
CA TYR A 581 15.65 11.04 -2.92
C TYR A 581 15.34 9.98 -3.97
N SER A 582 15.13 8.75 -3.51
CA SER A 582 15.13 7.54 -4.35
C SER A 582 13.99 7.44 -5.37
N ASP A 583 12.89 8.20 -5.20
CA ASP A 583 11.79 8.33 -6.17
C ASP A 583 11.69 9.72 -6.83
N PHE A 584 12.68 10.59 -6.64
CA PHE A 584 12.65 11.95 -7.18
C PHE A 584 14.05 12.40 -7.64
N PRO A 585 14.48 12.00 -8.85
CA PRO A 585 15.75 12.43 -9.41
C PRO A 585 15.86 13.95 -9.46
N ILE A 586 17.07 14.46 -9.23
CA ILE A 586 17.37 15.88 -9.44
C ILE A 586 17.29 16.18 -10.95
N PRO A 587 16.73 17.34 -11.37
CA PRO A 587 16.64 17.71 -12.78
C PRO A 587 17.97 17.54 -13.52
N LYS A 588 17.91 17.04 -14.76
CA LYS A 588 19.12 16.74 -15.54
C LYS A 588 19.98 17.98 -15.79
N GLU A 589 19.37 19.16 -15.82
CA GLU A 589 19.98 20.47 -16.02
C GLU A 589 20.81 20.93 -14.80
N TYR A 590 20.52 20.42 -13.60
CA TYR A 590 21.21 20.85 -12.39
C TYR A 590 22.67 20.35 -12.40
N PRO A 591 23.62 21.14 -11.85
CA PRO A 591 25.03 20.74 -11.79
C PRO A 591 25.20 19.50 -10.90
N ASN A 592 26.23 18.69 -11.18
CA ASN A 592 26.49 17.48 -10.38
C ASN A 592 26.78 17.81 -8.92
N PHE A 593 27.47 18.91 -8.64
CA PHE A 593 27.67 19.43 -7.28
C PHE A 593 26.96 20.77 -7.17
N MET A 594 25.95 20.80 -6.33
CA MET A 594 24.98 21.89 -6.24
C MET A 594 25.36 22.89 -5.15
N HIS A 595 25.38 24.18 -5.50
CA HIS A 595 25.35 25.26 -4.51
C HIS A 595 24.14 25.11 -3.58
N HIS A 596 24.23 25.57 -2.33
CA HIS A 596 23.15 25.44 -1.35
C HIS A 596 21.80 25.98 -1.88
N SER A 597 21.85 27.03 -2.72
CA SER A 597 20.67 27.61 -3.39
C SER A 597 20.00 26.67 -4.40
N TRP A 598 20.72 25.74 -5.01
CA TRP A 598 20.15 24.68 -5.86
C TRP A 598 19.59 23.52 -5.02
N VAL A 599 20.23 23.20 -3.90
CA VAL A 599 19.74 22.16 -2.97
C VAL A 599 18.38 22.57 -2.39
N ILE A 600 18.23 23.81 -1.92
CA ILE A 600 16.93 24.30 -1.42
C ILE A 600 15.88 24.36 -2.52
N LYS A 601 16.25 24.72 -3.76
CA LYS A 601 15.34 24.63 -4.92
C LYS A 601 14.85 23.19 -5.14
N TYR A 602 15.75 22.20 -5.05
CA TYR A 602 15.37 20.78 -5.13
C TYR A 602 14.43 20.35 -4.00
N PHE A 603 14.68 20.79 -2.76
CA PHE A 603 13.78 20.50 -1.64
C PHE A 603 12.39 21.13 -1.81
N ARG A 604 12.32 22.35 -2.34
CA ARG A 604 11.04 22.98 -2.72
C ARG A 604 10.34 22.18 -3.82
N LEU A 605 11.06 21.76 -4.87
CA LEU A 605 10.50 20.88 -5.91
C LEU A 605 9.96 19.57 -5.33
N TYR A 606 10.66 18.94 -4.39
CA TYR A 606 10.21 17.72 -3.72
C TYR A 606 8.98 17.97 -2.84
N ALA A 607 8.99 19.03 -2.03
CA ALA A 607 7.88 19.41 -1.17
C ALA A 607 6.62 19.76 -1.97
N ASP A 608 6.77 20.45 -3.09
CA ASP A 608 5.68 20.79 -4.00
C ASP A 608 5.12 19.54 -4.71
N ASN A 609 6.00 18.67 -5.22
CA ASN A 609 5.62 17.44 -5.91
C ASN A 609 4.76 16.51 -5.04
N PHE A 610 5.15 16.31 -3.78
CA PHE A 610 4.43 15.46 -2.82
C PHE A 610 3.46 16.23 -1.90
N ARG A 611 3.30 17.54 -2.11
CA ARG A 611 2.41 18.45 -1.36
C ARG A 611 2.64 18.44 0.15
N LEU A 612 3.89 18.52 0.56
CA LEU A 612 4.32 18.37 1.96
C LEU A 612 4.07 19.62 2.81
N SER A 613 4.14 20.82 2.23
CA SER A 613 4.12 22.10 2.96
C SER A 613 2.88 22.31 3.84
N LYS A 614 1.73 21.73 3.46
CA LYS A 614 0.48 21.81 4.25
C LYS A 614 0.54 21.08 5.60
N HIS A 615 1.54 20.22 5.79
CA HIS A 615 1.77 19.48 7.02
C HIS A 615 2.79 20.16 7.93
N ILE A 616 3.30 21.34 7.57
CA ILE A 616 4.37 22.03 8.30
C ILE A 616 3.79 23.28 8.98
N LYS A 617 3.98 23.36 10.30
CA LYS A 617 3.74 24.54 11.11
C LYS A 617 5.07 25.27 11.31
N PHE A 618 5.25 26.39 10.62
CA PHE A 618 6.44 27.25 10.74
C PHE A 618 6.37 28.14 11.98
N ARG A 619 7.51 28.62 12.47
CA ARG A 619 7.61 29.40 13.73
C ARG A 619 7.02 28.67 14.94
N HIS A 620 7.07 27.34 14.91
CA HIS A 620 6.62 26.50 16.02
C HIS A 620 7.84 25.82 16.64
N HIS A 621 8.29 26.36 17.78
CA HIS A 621 9.39 25.80 18.54
C HIS A 621 8.89 24.66 19.44
N VAL A 622 9.47 23.46 19.34
CA VAL A 622 9.12 22.36 20.25
C VAL A 622 9.95 22.47 21.52
N ASP A 623 9.27 22.71 22.64
CA ASP A 623 9.87 22.92 23.96
C ASP A 623 10.13 21.60 24.68
N HIS A 624 9.14 20.70 24.66
CA HIS A 624 9.22 19.40 25.34
C HIS A 624 8.50 18.29 24.57
N VAL A 625 9.09 17.10 24.60
CA VAL A 625 8.51 15.84 24.12
C VAL A 625 8.59 14.85 25.28
N LYS A 626 7.45 14.56 25.89
CA LYS A 626 7.37 13.70 27.06
C LYS A 626 6.54 12.46 26.75
N PRO A 627 6.99 11.26 27.16
CA PRO A 627 6.12 10.10 27.13
C PRO A 627 4.94 10.37 28.09
N ARG A 628 3.73 10.00 27.68
CA ARG A 628 2.56 10.14 28.57
C ARG A 628 2.68 9.20 29.78
N GLN A 629 1.92 9.47 30.83
CA GLN A 629 1.90 8.62 32.03
C GLN A 629 1.52 7.16 31.70
N ASP A 630 0.70 6.96 30.67
CA ASP A 630 0.25 5.66 30.16
C ASP A 630 1.08 5.14 28.97
N PHE A 631 2.30 5.65 28.77
CA PHE A 631 3.15 5.34 27.60
C PHE A 631 3.35 3.84 27.37
N SER A 632 3.50 3.04 28.43
CA SER A 632 3.66 1.58 28.31
C SER A 632 2.46 0.88 27.65
N GLN A 633 1.29 1.52 27.66
CA GLN A 633 0.07 1.03 27.02
C GLN A 633 -0.20 1.75 25.68
N THR A 634 0.03 3.06 25.62
CA THR A 634 -0.39 3.90 24.48
C THR A 634 0.73 4.17 23.47
N GLY A 635 1.98 4.22 23.93
CA GLY A 635 3.11 4.71 23.14
C GLY A 635 3.03 6.19 22.78
N GLN A 636 2.11 6.94 23.38
CA GLN A 636 1.81 8.32 23.00
C GLN A 636 2.69 9.34 23.68
N TRP A 637 2.85 10.48 23.01
CA TRP A 637 3.71 11.57 23.41
C TRP A 637 2.91 12.85 23.59
N ASP A 638 3.18 13.57 24.67
CA ASP A 638 2.80 14.96 24.82
C ASP A 638 3.90 15.84 24.21
N VAL A 639 3.57 16.52 23.12
CA VAL A 639 4.47 17.45 22.42
C VAL A 639 4.04 18.87 22.77
N THR A 640 4.84 19.52 23.61
CA THR A 640 4.66 20.92 24.00
C THR A 640 5.47 21.80 23.06
N TYR A 641 4.82 22.78 22.45
CA TYR A 641 5.43 23.70 21.52
C TYR A 641 4.91 25.12 21.72
N THR A 642 5.73 26.10 21.36
CA THR A 642 5.41 27.52 21.40
C THR A 642 5.23 28.05 19.97
N ASP A 643 4.04 28.57 19.68
CA ASP A 643 3.73 29.34 18.46
C ASP A 643 4.30 30.75 18.65
N GLU A 644 5.48 31.02 18.08
CA GLU A 644 6.21 32.28 18.28
C GLU A 644 5.44 33.49 17.73
N GLU A 645 4.56 33.28 16.74
CA GLU A 645 3.77 34.36 16.16
C GLU A 645 2.64 34.81 17.08
N LYS A 646 2.08 33.89 17.86
CA LYS A 646 1.01 34.16 18.83
C LYS A 646 1.52 34.33 20.27
N GLY A 647 2.78 34.00 20.54
CA GLY A 647 3.34 33.95 21.89
C GLY A 647 2.65 32.91 22.79
N GLN A 648 2.05 31.87 22.21
CA GLN A 648 1.24 30.89 22.93
C GLN A 648 1.92 29.52 22.98
N THR A 649 2.08 28.98 24.18
CA THR A 649 2.50 27.60 24.39
C THR A 649 1.30 26.67 24.41
N SER A 650 1.37 25.57 23.66
CA SER A 650 0.33 24.54 23.57
C SER A 650 0.94 23.15 23.70
N THR A 651 0.17 22.21 24.22
CA THR A 651 0.54 20.80 24.27
C THR A 651 -0.45 20.01 23.43
N GLU A 652 0.06 19.26 22.45
CA GLU A 652 -0.72 18.35 21.61
C GLU A 652 -0.23 16.92 21.78
N MET A 653 -1.16 15.96 21.75
CA MET A 653 -0.86 14.54 21.82
C MET A 653 -0.56 13.96 20.42
N PHE A 654 0.44 13.08 20.34
CA PHE A 654 0.83 12.35 19.14
C PHE A 654 1.09 10.86 19.40
N ASP A 655 0.80 10.04 18.39
CA ASP A 655 0.99 8.58 18.46
C ASP A 655 2.46 8.18 18.28
N ALA A 656 3.23 9.00 17.57
CA ALA A 656 4.66 8.81 17.39
C ALA A 656 5.37 10.13 17.10
N VAL A 657 6.69 10.13 17.31
CA VAL A 657 7.55 11.30 17.10
C VAL A 657 8.74 10.93 16.22
N MET A 658 8.96 11.70 15.16
CA MET A 658 10.18 11.67 14.33
C MET A 658 11.01 12.92 14.60
N VAL A 659 12.21 12.74 15.13
CA VAL A 659 13.13 13.84 15.42
C VAL A 659 14.06 14.03 14.22
N CYS A 660 13.98 15.20 13.58
CA CYS A 660 14.65 15.51 12.32
C CYS A 660 15.51 16.79 12.40
N ILE A 661 16.03 17.11 13.60
CA ILE A 661 16.76 18.37 13.87
C ILE A 661 18.21 18.38 13.35
N GLY A 662 18.73 17.24 12.90
CA GLY A 662 20.13 17.08 12.49
C GLY A 662 21.12 17.17 13.65
N HIS A 663 22.41 17.36 13.34
CA HIS A 663 23.51 17.30 14.32
C HIS A 663 24.61 18.36 14.11
N HIS A 664 24.34 19.38 13.30
CA HIS A 664 25.26 20.49 12.99
C HIS A 664 24.78 21.83 13.57
N VAL A 665 24.15 21.76 14.75
CA VAL A 665 23.53 22.91 15.40
C VAL A 665 24.45 23.51 16.46
N TYR A 666 24.94 22.71 17.39
CA TYR A 666 25.68 23.21 18.55
C TYR A 666 27.19 23.22 18.26
N PRO A 667 27.83 24.40 18.13
CA PRO A 667 29.26 24.50 17.85
C PRO A 667 30.09 23.80 18.91
N HIS A 668 31.12 23.06 18.50
CA HIS A 668 32.10 22.52 19.43
C HIS A 668 33.24 23.51 19.61
N TYR A 669 33.30 24.16 20.78
CA TYR A 669 34.20 25.26 21.04
C TYR A 669 35.17 24.97 22.21
N PRO A 670 36.31 24.28 21.95
CA PRO A 670 37.20 23.80 23.01
C PRO A 670 38.19 24.88 23.49
N ARG A 671 37.71 25.95 24.14
CA ARG A 671 38.57 27.06 24.63
C ARG A 671 39.64 26.58 25.60
N ASP A 672 39.28 25.68 26.51
CA ASP A 672 40.19 25.16 27.55
C ASP A 672 41.42 24.44 26.97
N SER A 673 41.38 24.04 25.69
CA SER A 673 42.51 23.44 24.99
C SER A 673 43.54 24.45 24.47
N PHE A 674 43.31 25.76 24.64
CA PHE A 674 44.14 26.82 24.05
C PHE A 674 44.49 27.89 25.10
N PRO A 675 45.61 27.72 25.83
CA PRO A 675 46.10 28.70 26.80
C PRO A 675 46.29 30.10 26.18
N GLY A 676 45.95 31.15 26.93
CA GLY A 676 46.10 32.55 26.52
C GLY A 676 45.02 33.06 25.56
N ILE A 677 44.02 32.24 25.20
CA ILE A 677 42.95 32.62 24.26
C ILE A 677 42.08 33.78 24.76
N ASP A 678 41.97 33.94 26.08
CA ASP A 678 41.19 35.02 26.70
C ASP A 678 41.90 36.37 26.63
N ASP A 679 43.23 36.38 26.47
CA ASP A 679 44.04 37.59 26.30
C ASP A 679 44.18 38.04 24.83
N PHE A 680 43.70 37.23 23.88
CA PHE A 680 43.80 37.51 22.45
C PHE A 680 42.86 38.65 22.03
N GLN A 681 43.41 39.68 21.41
CA GLN A 681 42.69 40.92 21.07
C GLN A 681 41.96 40.87 19.72
N GLY A 682 42.30 39.92 18.85
CA GLY A 682 41.66 39.75 17.54
C GLY A 682 40.28 39.08 17.62
N LYS A 683 39.57 39.06 16.50
CA LYS A 683 38.22 38.49 16.42
C LYS A 683 38.28 36.96 16.51
N ILE A 684 37.57 36.35 17.45
CA ILE A 684 37.42 34.89 17.50
C ILE A 684 35.99 34.49 17.17
N MET A 685 35.82 33.48 16.30
CA MET A 685 34.50 32.94 15.97
C MET A 685 34.55 31.45 15.62
N HIS A 686 33.40 30.78 15.57
CA HIS A 686 33.29 29.42 15.06
C HIS A 686 32.91 29.43 13.57
N SER A 687 33.18 28.35 12.84
CA SER A 687 32.76 28.19 11.43
C SER A 687 31.23 28.22 11.24
N HIS A 688 30.46 28.12 12.33
CA HIS A 688 29.00 28.26 12.34
C HIS A 688 28.57 29.71 12.11
N ASP A 689 29.32 30.65 12.68
CA ASP A 689 29.10 32.10 12.56
C ASP A 689 29.70 32.68 11.28
N TYR A 690 30.57 31.93 10.60
CA TYR A 690 31.14 32.35 9.32
C TYR A 690 30.08 32.33 8.22
N LYS A 691 29.98 33.42 7.46
CA LYS A 691 28.97 33.59 6.39
C LYS A 691 29.56 33.90 5.04
N ASP A 692 30.59 34.74 5.01
CA ASP A 692 31.21 35.23 3.78
C ASP A 692 32.58 35.83 4.11
N HIS A 693 33.39 36.05 3.06
CA HIS A 693 34.72 36.64 3.16
C HIS A 693 34.73 38.11 3.59
N ARG A 694 33.59 38.79 3.49
CA ARG A 694 33.45 40.22 3.80
C ARG A 694 33.82 40.52 5.25
N GLY A 695 34.70 41.50 5.43
CA GLY A 695 35.29 41.89 6.71
C GLY A 695 36.63 41.22 7.02
N PHE A 696 37.10 40.31 6.17
CA PHE A 696 38.42 39.66 6.27
C PHE A 696 39.40 40.13 5.19
N GLU A 697 39.00 41.07 4.33
CA GLU A 697 39.88 41.64 3.30
C GLU A 697 41.11 42.28 3.94
N ASN A 698 42.29 41.97 3.40
CA ASN A 698 43.58 42.44 3.90
C ASN A 698 43.90 42.06 5.37
N ARG A 699 43.16 41.11 5.96
CA ARG A 699 43.40 40.60 7.33
C ARG A 699 44.30 39.37 7.34
N ARG A 700 44.96 39.10 8.46
CA ARG A 700 45.65 37.82 8.74
C ARG A 700 44.72 36.93 9.55
N VAL A 701 44.39 35.76 9.02
CA VAL A 701 43.38 34.87 9.61
C VAL A 701 43.96 33.50 9.91
N VAL A 702 43.67 32.95 11.10
CA VAL A 702 43.98 31.56 11.46
C VAL A 702 42.69 30.74 11.45
N VAL A 703 42.63 29.68 10.65
CA VAL A 703 41.53 28.69 10.67
C VAL A 703 42.01 27.45 11.40
N ILE A 704 41.32 27.09 12.49
CA ILE A 704 41.68 25.95 13.35
C ILE A 704 40.84 24.74 12.98
N GLY A 705 41.50 23.69 12.52
CA GLY A 705 40.91 22.40 12.18
C GLY A 705 40.64 22.24 10.69
N ILE A 706 41.07 21.10 10.14
CA ILE A 706 41.00 20.81 8.71
C ILE A 706 39.84 19.88 8.33
N GLY A 707 38.66 20.11 8.90
CA GLY A 707 37.43 19.48 8.39
C GLY A 707 36.98 20.08 7.05
N ASN A 708 35.87 19.59 6.48
CA ASN A 708 35.28 20.19 5.27
C ASN A 708 35.06 21.70 5.42
N SER A 709 34.44 22.15 6.51
CA SER A 709 34.22 23.60 6.76
C SER A 709 35.54 24.37 6.90
N GLY A 710 36.54 23.81 7.59
CA GLY A 710 37.83 24.48 7.77
C GLY A 710 38.59 24.63 6.45
N GLY A 711 38.59 23.58 5.62
CA GLY A 711 39.19 23.63 4.29
C GLY A 711 38.49 24.63 3.38
N ASP A 712 37.16 24.62 3.33
CA ASP A 712 36.38 25.54 2.50
C ASP A 712 36.55 27.00 2.91
N VAL A 713 36.42 27.30 4.21
CA VAL A 713 36.58 28.68 4.74
C VAL A 713 38.00 29.18 4.52
N ALA A 714 39.02 28.36 4.76
CA ALA A 714 40.40 28.75 4.53
C ALA A 714 40.67 29.04 3.05
N VAL A 715 40.15 28.21 2.13
CA VAL A 715 40.28 28.39 0.68
C VAL A 715 39.51 29.60 0.16
N GLU A 716 38.36 29.91 0.73
CA GLU A 716 37.62 31.12 0.40
C GLU A 716 38.39 32.36 0.85
N LEU A 717 38.79 32.40 2.12
CA LEU A 717 39.50 33.53 2.68
C LEU A 717 40.85 33.76 2.02
N SER A 718 41.56 32.72 1.57
CA SER A 718 42.86 32.88 0.89
C SER A 718 42.75 33.64 -0.44
N ARG A 719 41.54 33.91 -0.95
CA ARG A 719 41.32 34.74 -2.13
C ARG A 719 41.20 36.24 -1.83
N HIS A 720 41.00 36.60 -0.56
CA HIS A 720 40.60 37.96 -0.15
C HIS A 720 41.42 38.51 1.03
N ALA A 721 41.80 37.64 1.96
CA ALA A 721 42.62 37.98 3.12
C ALA A 721 44.07 38.24 2.71
N LYS A 722 44.80 38.99 3.55
CA LYS A 722 46.25 39.24 3.36
C LYS A 722 47.06 37.95 3.50
N GLN A 723 46.68 37.11 4.47
CA GLN A 723 47.28 35.80 4.69
C GLN A 723 46.32 34.89 5.46
N VAL A 724 46.28 33.61 5.12
CA VAL A 724 45.49 32.60 5.81
C VAL A 724 46.38 31.46 6.30
N TYR A 725 46.30 31.15 7.60
CA TYR A 725 46.97 30.01 8.20
C TYR A 725 45.95 28.94 8.56
N LEU A 726 46.14 27.73 8.04
CA LEU A 726 45.29 26.58 8.35
C LEU A 726 46.00 25.69 9.36
N SER A 727 45.60 25.79 10.63
CA SER A 727 46.16 24.98 11.71
C SER A 727 45.50 23.61 11.76
N THR A 728 46.31 22.56 11.76
CA THR A 728 45.86 21.18 11.90
C THR A 728 46.69 20.42 12.92
N ARG A 729 46.03 19.61 13.74
CA ARG A 729 46.71 18.77 14.75
C ARG A 729 47.42 17.58 14.14
N ARG A 730 46.82 16.97 13.12
CA ARG A 730 47.18 15.63 12.63
C ARG A 730 47.07 15.48 11.12
N GLY A 731 46.86 16.56 10.38
CA GLY A 731 46.56 16.48 8.94
C GLY A 731 45.19 15.86 8.61
N THR A 732 44.94 15.65 7.32
CA THR A 732 43.78 14.91 6.78
C THR A 732 44.04 14.50 5.34
N TRP A 733 43.42 13.40 4.91
CA TRP A 733 43.37 13.05 3.49
C TRP A 733 42.38 13.97 2.78
N VAL A 734 42.82 14.60 1.69
CA VAL A 734 42.01 15.53 0.89
C VAL A 734 41.59 14.87 -0.42
N LEU A 735 40.30 14.96 -0.72
CA LEU A 735 39.67 14.44 -1.93
C LEU A 735 39.11 15.60 -2.76
N ASN A 736 39.15 15.47 -4.08
CA ASN A 736 38.44 16.38 -4.96
C ASN A 736 37.05 15.81 -5.30
N ARG A 737 36.09 16.68 -5.60
CA ARG A 737 34.79 16.33 -6.18
C ARG A 737 34.96 15.66 -7.54
N VAL A 738 35.91 16.15 -8.34
CA VAL A 738 36.20 15.67 -9.70
C VAL A 738 37.26 14.57 -9.67
N SER A 739 36.91 13.37 -10.13
CA SER A 739 37.77 12.20 -10.26
C SER A 739 38.33 12.04 -11.68
N ASP A 740 38.90 10.87 -11.97
CA ASP A 740 39.41 10.50 -13.30
C ASP A 740 38.38 10.81 -14.39
N HIS A 741 38.88 11.29 -15.53
CA HIS A 741 38.09 11.62 -16.72
C HIS A 741 37.00 12.69 -16.49
N GLY A 742 37.09 13.47 -15.40
CA GLY A 742 36.13 14.54 -15.11
C GLY A 742 34.82 14.07 -14.48
N LEU A 743 34.74 12.80 -14.06
CA LEU A 743 33.53 12.24 -13.45
C LEU A 743 33.47 12.53 -11.93
N PRO A 744 32.28 12.63 -11.33
CA PRO A 744 32.15 12.76 -9.87
C PRO A 744 32.80 11.58 -9.12
N LEU A 745 33.53 11.88 -8.05
CA LEU A 745 34.29 10.89 -7.29
C LEU A 745 33.43 9.77 -6.72
N ASP A 746 32.32 10.12 -6.11
CA ASP A 746 31.33 9.23 -5.51
C ASP A 746 30.62 8.34 -6.56
N ILE A 747 30.42 8.82 -7.79
CA ILE A 747 29.92 8.00 -8.90
C ILE A 747 30.94 6.95 -9.36
N VAL A 748 32.23 7.30 -9.32
CA VAL A 748 33.30 6.37 -9.72
C VAL A 748 33.59 5.37 -8.61
N GLN A 749 33.66 5.81 -7.34
CA GLN A 749 34.04 5.00 -6.20
C GLN A 749 32.85 4.26 -5.55
N GLY A 750 31.63 4.81 -5.63
CA GLY A 750 30.42 4.27 -5.02
C GLY A 750 29.81 3.10 -5.79
N ARG A 751 30.61 2.13 -6.24
CA ARG A 751 30.17 0.97 -7.04
C ARG A 751 30.28 -0.30 -6.22
N ARG A 752 29.27 -1.17 -6.30
CA ARG A 752 29.24 -2.43 -5.53
C ARG A 752 30.37 -3.38 -5.95
N ALA A 753 30.62 -3.49 -7.25
CA ALA A 753 31.72 -4.30 -7.78
C ALA A 753 33.10 -3.84 -7.28
N GLN A 754 33.32 -2.53 -7.17
CA GLN A 754 34.57 -1.99 -6.64
C GLN A 754 34.73 -2.32 -5.16
N LYS A 755 33.66 -2.16 -4.36
CA LYS A 755 33.68 -2.54 -2.94
C LYS A 755 33.93 -4.04 -2.75
N ALA A 756 33.30 -4.90 -3.56
CA ALA A 756 33.53 -6.34 -3.55
C ALA A 756 34.99 -6.68 -3.89
N PHE A 757 35.56 -6.05 -4.92
CA PHE A 757 36.97 -6.22 -5.26
C PHE A 757 37.91 -5.83 -4.11
N PHE A 758 37.70 -4.67 -3.47
CA PHE A 758 38.51 -4.25 -2.33
C PHE A 758 38.33 -5.13 -1.08
N SER A 759 37.18 -5.81 -0.93
CA SER A 759 36.97 -6.77 0.16
C SER A 759 37.77 -8.07 0.02
N TRP A 760 38.22 -8.40 -1.20
CA TRP A 760 39.08 -9.57 -1.46
C TRP A 760 40.57 -9.27 -1.26
N LEU A 761 40.95 -7.99 -1.19
CA LEU A 761 42.33 -7.60 -0.92
C LEU A 761 42.57 -7.51 0.59
N PRO A 762 43.77 -7.85 1.09
CA PRO A 762 44.18 -7.49 2.43
C PRO A 762 43.97 -5.99 2.65
N LEU A 763 43.36 -5.61 3.79
CA LEU A 763 42.99 -4.23 4.08
C LEU A 763 44.17 -3.26 3.91
N SER A 764 45.37 -3.66 4.34
CA SER A 764 46.61 -2.89 4.19
C SER A 764 46.98 -2.60 2.73
N LEU A 765 46.83 -3.59 1.83
CA LEU A 765 47.11 -3.43 0.40
C LEU A 765 46.07 -2.53 -0.27
N GLY A 766 44.78 -2.76 0.02
CA GLY A 766 43.69 -1.93 -0.51
C GLY A 766 43.83 -0.46 -0.13
N LEU A 767 44.13 -0.19 1.14
CA LEU A 767 44.36 1.17 1.65
C LEU A 767 45.60 1.81 1.03
N LYS A 768 46.70 1.06 0.85
CA LYS A 768 47.92 1.56 0.22
C LYS A 768 47.69 1.95 -1.24
N LEU A 769 46.90 1.16 -1.99
CA LEU A 769 46.53 1.51 -3.37
C LEU A 769 45.71 2.81 -3.44
N VAL A 770 44.74 2.98 -2.53
CA VAL A 770 43.96 4.22 -2.44
C VAL A 770 44.86 5.40 -2.09
N GLN A 771 45.72 5.26 -1.08
CA GLN A 771 46.68 6.29 -0.67
C GLN A 771 47.60 6.71 -1.82
N ASN A 772 48.19 5.74 -2.53
CA ASN A 772 49.04 6.02 -3.68
C ASN A 772 48.29 6.80 -4.76
N ARG A 773 47.02 6.44 -5.03
CA ARG A 773 46.19 7.14 -6.00
C ARG A 773 45.84 8.57 -5.58
N LEU A 774 45.65 8.83 -4.29
CA LEU A 774 45.46 10.20 -3.78
C LEU A 774 46.75 11.02 -3.93
N ASN A 775 47.88 10.44 -3.55
CA ASN A 775 49.18 11.10 -3.65
C ASN A 775 49.65 11.32 -5.09
N GLN A 776 49.14 10.56 -6.07
CA GLN A 776 49.37 10.81 -7.50
C GLN A 776 48.80 12.16 -7.97
N ARG A 777 47.81 12.73 -7.27
CA ARG A 777 47.29 14.06 -7.61
C ARG A 777 48.17 15.17 -7.05
N PHE A 778 48.52 15.05 -5.78
CA PHE A 778 49.53 15.85 -5.11
C PHE A 778 49.96 15.09 -3.84
N ASP A 779 51.23 15.21 -3.49
CA ASP A 779 51.79 14.50 -2.34
C ASP A 779 51.32 15.17 -1.03
N HIS A 780 50.52 14.46 -0.23
CA HIS A 780 49.99 15.00 1.02
C HIS A 780 51.08 15.26 2.06
N ALA A 781 52.19 14.53 2.05
CA ALA A 781 53.29 14.78 2.98
C ALA A 781 54.00 16.09 2.62
N LEU A 782 54.27 16.29 1.32
CA LEU A 782 54.90 17.52 0.82
C LEU A 782 54.06 18.77 1.14
N TYR A 783 52.73 18.64 1.14
CA TYR A 783 51.80 19.74 1.41
C TYR A 783 51.46 19.91 2.90
N GLY A 784 52.08 19.14 3.81
CA GLY A 784 51.84 19.22 5.25
C GLY A 784 50.46 18.71 5.69
N LEU A 785 49.83 17.87 4.86
CA LEU A 785 48.45 17.38 5.05
C LEU A 785 48.38 15.91 5.47
N GLN A 786 49.43 15.11 5.24
CA GLN A 786 49.37 13.66 5.47
C GLN A 786 49.17 13.33 6.96
N PRO A 787 48.10 12.59 7.32
CA PRO A 787 47.91 12.09 8.67
C PRO A 787 48.66 10.78 8.92
N GLU A 788 48.84 10.44 10.20
CA GLU A 788 49.43 9.16 10.62
C GLU A 788 48.50 7.95 10.37
N HIS A 789 47.19 8.18 10.27
CA HIS A 789 46.20 7.13 10.03
C HIS A 789 45.98 6.86 8.54
N HIS A 790 45.53 5.66 8.21
CA HIS A 790 45.20 5.27 6.84
C HIS A 790 44.02 6.06 6.24
N VAL A 791 43.90 6.03 4.90
CA VAL A 791 42.82 6.70 4.16
C VAL A 791 41.46 6.14 4.60
N PHE A 792 40.48 7.03 4.83
CA PHE A 792 39.13 6.70 5.33
C PHE A 792 39.06 6.16 6.77
N ALA A 793 40.16 6.10 7.54
CA ALA A 793 40.07 5.92 9.00
C ALA A 793 39.39 7.13 9.68
N GLN A 794 39.33 8.25 8.97
CA GLN A 794 38.60 9.45 9.34
C GLN A 794 37.86 9.94 8.10
N HIS A 795 36.77 10.68 8.29
CA HIS A 795 36.10 11.33 7.18
C HIS A 795 37.08 12.29 6.47
N PRO A 796 37.40 12.05 5.19
CA PRO A 796 38.35 12.88 4.45
C PRO A 796 37.75 14.27 4.18
N THR A 797 38.63 15.22 3.89
CA THR A 797 38.22 16.59 3.52
C THR A 797 37.99 16.65 2.02
N VAL A 798 36.81 17.07 1.58
CA VAL A 798 36.50 17.21 0.15
C VAL A 798 36.70 18.67 -0.24
N ASN A 799 37.79 18.97 -0.94
CA ASN A 799 38.07 20.32 -1.41
C ASN A 799 38.87 20.28 -2.72
N ASP A 800 38.41 21.02 -3.73
CA ASP A 800 38.99 20.98 -5.07
C ASP A 800 40.18 21.93 -5.26
N ASP A 801 40.30 22.98 -4.44
CA ASP A 801 41.23 24.10 -4.65
C ASP A 801 42.27 24.24 -3.54
N LEU A 802 42.11 23.54 -2.41
CA LEU A 802 43.02 23.60 -1.26
C LEU A 802 44.50 23.38 -1.64
N PRO A 803 44.89 22.36 -2.43
CA PRO A 803 46.28 22.21 -2.85
C PRO A 803 46.80 23.41 -3.65
N ASN A 804 45.98 23.96 -4.55
CA ASN A 804 46.37 25.12 -5.35
C ASN A 804 46.58 26.38 -4.49
N ARG A 805 45.83 26.53 -3.39
CA ARG A 805 46.02 27.64 -2.45
C ARG A 805 47.28 27.47 -1.61
N ILE A 806 47.63 26.24 -1.25
CA ILE A 806 48.87 25.92 -0.54
C ILE A 806 50.09 26.21 -1.41
N VAL A 807 50.14 25.67 -2.64
CA VAL A 807 51.32 25.81 -3.51
C VAL A 807 51.58 27.24 -3.96
N THR A 808 50.55 28.09 -4.00
CA THR A 808 50.68 29.52 -4.32
C THR A 808 51.06 30.38 -3.10
N GLY A 809 51.12 29.79 -1.91
CA GLY A 809 51.45 30.50 -0.66
C GLY A 809 50.34 31.40 -0.12
N SER A 810 49.18 31.46 -0.78
CA SER A 810 47.99 32.20 -0.31
C SER A 810 47.33 31.57 0.93
N LEU A 811 47.61 30.29 1.18
CA LEU A 811 47.19 29.55 2.36
C LEU A 811 48.39 28.76 2.88
N VAL A 812 48.74 28.92 4.14
CA VAL A 812 49.87 28.22 4.77
C VAL A 812 49.36 27.22 5.80
N VAL A 813 49.73 25.94 5.65
CA VAL A 813 49.38 24.92 6.64
C VAL A 813 50.34 25.02 7.84
N LYS A 814 49.78 24.99 9.06
CA LYS A 814 50.52 25.04 10.33
C LYS A 814 50.17 23.85 11.22
N SER A 815 51.06 23.51 12.15
CA SER A 815 50.82 22.52 13.21
C SER A 815 49.76 23.00 14.21
N ASN A 816 49.51 22.26 15.30
CA ASN A 816 48.56 22.71 16.32
C ASN A 816 49.07 23.98 17.01
N ILE A 817 48.15 24.69 17.65
CA ILE A 817 48.45 25.87 18.45
C ILE A 817 48.77 25.43 19.88
N THR A 818 49.91 25.88 20.39
CA THR A 818 50.36 25.66 21.77
C THR A 818 49.76 26.69 22.71
N ARG A 819 49.75 27.97 22.30
CA ARG A 819 49.16 29.08 23.07
C ARG A 819 48.88 30.28 22.17
N PHE A 820 47.96 31.13 22.63
CA PHE A 820 47.72 32.45 22.08
C PHE A 820 48.61 33.48 22.78
N THR A 821 49.00 34.52 22.04
CA THR A 821 49.54 35.77 22.60
C THR A 821 48.46 36.86 22.51
N LYS A 822 48.76 38.08 22.95
CA LYS A 822 47.80 39.20 22.84
C LYS A 822 47.40 39.50 21.39
N THR A 823 48.32 39.35 20.44
CA THR A 823 48.13 39.74 19.04
C THR A 823 48.41 38.60 18.05
N GLY A 824 48.75 37.40 18.52
CA GLY A 824 49.28 36.34 17.68
C GLY A 824 49.09 34.93 18.25
N VAL A 825 49.72 33.96 17.59
CA VAL A 825 49.57 32.54 17.88
C VAL A 825 50.93 31.83 17.81
N VAL A 826 51.20 30.96 18.78
CA VAL A 826 52.39 30.10 18.82
C VAL A 826 52.02 28.66 18.50
N PHE A 827 52.71 28.04 17.55
CA PHE A 827 52.45 26.68 17.08
C PHE A 827 53.40 25.65 17.72
N ASP A 828 53.06 24.35 17.60
CA ASP A 828 53.84 23.23 18.21
C ASP A 828 55.32 23.16 17.74
N ASN A 829 55.63 23.73 16.58
CA ASN A 829 56.99 23.77 16.02
C ASN A 829 57.75 25.04 16.40
N ASP A 830 57.31 25.72 17.46
CA ASP A 830 57.82 27.00 17.97
C ASP A 830 57.77 28.17 16.98
N THR A 831 57.08 28.01 15.84
CA THR A 831 56.82 29.15 14.95
C THR A 831 55.76 30.07 15.55
N VAL A 832 55.95 31.38 15.36
CA VAL A 832 55.05 32.42 15.85
C VAL A 832 54.52 33.20 14.66
N GLU A 833 53.20 33.44 14.65
CA GLU A 833 52.57 34.37 13.73
C GLU A 833 51.89 35.46 14.55
N ASP A 834 52.45 36.67 14.52
CA ASP A 834 51.89 37.87 15.17
C ASP A 834 50.90 38.59 14.25
N ASP A 835 50.28 39.67 14.75
CA ASP A 835 49.29 40.50 14.06
C ASP A 835 48.14 39.69 13.42
N ILE A 836 47.67 38.65 14.12
CA ILE A 836 46.51 37.87 13.70
C ILE A 836 45.25 38.67 14.03
N ASP A 837 44.53 39.07 12.98
CA ASP A 837 43.31 39.85 13.10
C ASP A 837 42.11 38.99 13.51
N ALA A 838 42.08 37.72 13.06
CA ALA A 838 40.95 36.83 13.34
C ALA A 838 41.32 35.35 13.43
N VAL A 839 40.58 34.61 14.27
CA VAL A 839 40.68 33.17 14.44
C VAL A 839 39.31 32.52 14.26
N ILE A 840 39.24 31.53 13.36
CA ILE A 840 38.03 30.79 13.03
C ILE A 840 38.18 29.33 13.47
N PHE A 841 37.37 28.92 14.44
CA PHE A 841 37.29 27.54 14.91
C PHE A 841 36.42 26.71 13.96
N ALA A 842 37.04 25.83 13.18
CA ALA A 842 36.36 24.82 12.35
C ALA A 842 36.40 23.44 13.04
N THR A 843 36.10 23.43 14.35
CA THR A 843 36.31 22.33 15.28
C THR A 843 35.13 21.35 15.39
N GLY A 844 34.11 21.54 14.56
CA GLY A 844 32.97 20.63 14.42
C GLY A 844 31.80 20.99 15.35
N TYR A 845 30.93 20.03 15.58
CA TYR A 845 29.67 20.23 16.29
C TYR A 845 29.45 19.13 17.33
N ARG A 846 28.67 19.46 18.36
CA ARG A 846 28.05 18.50 19.28
C ARG A 846 26.59 18.34 18.90
N PHE A 847 25.99 17.21 19.25
CA PHE A 847 24.54 17.02 19.15
C PHE A 847 23.94 16.77 20.53
N ASP A 848 22.70 17.22 20.71
CA ASP A 848 21.91 16.97 21.91
C ASP A 848 20.42 17.11 21.58
N PHE A 849 19.56 16.58 22.45
CA PHE A 849 18.10 16.58 22.29
C PHE A 849 17.44 17.17 23.55
N PRO A 850 17.62 18.48 23.83
CA PRO A 850 17.25 19.08 25.11
C PRO A 850 15.75 19.06 25.42
N PHE A 851 14.90 18.91 24.39
CA PHE A 851 13.46 18.79 24.52
C PHE A 851 12.99 17.37 24.86
N ILE A 852 13.87 16.37 24.85
CA ILE A 852 13.56 14.97 25.22
C ILE A 852 14.13 14.70 26.62
N ASP A 853 13.34 14.05 27.47
CA ASP A 853 13.79 13.69 28.81
C ASP A 853 15.01 12.75 28.78
N ARG A 854 16.00 13.01 29.65
CA ARG A 854 17.24 12.21 29.75
C ARG A 854 17.00 10.74 30.11
N SER A 855 15.87 10.42 30.75
CA SER A 855 15.46 9.05 31.05
C SER A 855 15.11 8.24 29.79
N VAL A 856 14.61 8.91 28.76
CA VAL A 856 14.29 8.31 27.46
C VAL A 856 15.56 8.09 26.64
N MET A 857 16.38 9.13 26.52
CA MET A 857 17.60 9.09 25.74
C MET A 857 18.61 10.08 26.33
N LYS A 858 19.82 9.60 26.59
CA LYS A 858 20.92 10.41 27.12
C LYS A 858 22.05 10.47 26.10
N VAL A 859 22.48 11.69 25.78
CA VAL A 859 23.73 11.91 25.04
C VAL A 859 24.86 12.13 26.05
N GLU A 860 25.88 11.28 25.98
CA GLU A 860 27.09 11.39 26.80
C GLU A 860 28.30 11.38 25.89
N ASN A 861 29.22 12.34 26.06
CA ASN A 861 30.44 12.42 25.25
C ASN A 861 30.21 12.33 23.73
N ASN A 862 29.12 12.97 23.25
CA ASN A 862 28.70 12.96 21.85
C ASN A 862 28.35 11.53 21.33
N GLN A 863 27.93 10.63 22.22
CA GLN A 863 27.45 9.29 21.92
C GLN A 863 26.03 9.11 22.44
N VAL A 864 25.25 8.30 21.72
CA VAL A 864 23.89 7.94 22.09
C VAL A 864 23.61 6.51 21.65
N ASN A 865 22.97 5.73 22.53
CA ASN A 865 22.64 4.33 22.25
C ASN A 865 21.34 4.25 21.44
N LEU A 866 21.49 4.12 20.13
CA LEU A 866 20.37 3.97 19.18
C LEU A 866 20.57 2.72 18.33
N TYR A 867 19.56 1.85 18.30
CA TYR A 867 19.55 0.69 17.42
C TYR A 867 19.55 1.17 15.96
N LYS A 868 20.58 0.75 15.22
CA LYS A 868 20.89 1.21 13.86
C LYS A 868 20.88 2.74 13.71
N TYR A 869 21.23 3.50 14.75
CA TYR A 869 21.18 4.97 14.78
C TYR A 869 19.78 5.60 14.63
N VAL A 870 18.71 4.82 14.79
CA VAL A 870 17.31 5.30 14.60
C VAL A 870 16.51 5.22 15.89
N PHE A 871 16.48 4.06 16.55
CA PHE A 871 15.52 3.80 17.64
C PHE A 871 16.20 3.71 19.01
N PRO A 872 15.69 4.39 20.06
CA PRO A 872 16.13 4.16 21.43
C PRO A 872 15.70 2.77 21.93
N PRO A 873 16.64 1.85 22.29
CA PRO A 873 16.30 0.46 22.63
C PRO A 873 15.45 0.29 23.90
N LYS A 874 15.37 1.32 24.75
CA LYS A 874 14.62 1.31 26.01
C LYS A 874 13.13 1.61 25.85
N LEU A 875 12.72 2.12 24.70
CA LEU A 875 11.33 2.48 24.46
C LEU A 875 10.56 1.26 23.97
N ASP A 876 9.56 0.90 24.76
CA ASP A 876 8.52 -0.05 24.39
C ASP A 876 7.16 0.59 24.74
N PRO A 877 6.31 0.91 23.75
CA PRO A 877 6.46 0.65 22.30
C PRO A 877 7.45 1.60 21.59
N PRO A 878 8.00 1.22 20.42
CA PRO A 878 9.03 1.99 19.70
C PRO A 878 8.45 3.12 18.84
N THR A 879 7.86 4.14 19.49
CA THR A 879 7.15 5.26 18.85
C THR A 879 7.97 6.55 18.76
N LEU A 880 9.29 6.47 18.99
CA LEU A 880 10.23 7.58 18.78
C LEU A 880 11.36 7.13 17.85
N SER A 881 11.64 7.92 16.81
CA SER A 881 12.76 7.69 15.91
C SER A 881 13.58 8.95 15.70
N ILE A 882 14.90 8.78 15.60
CA ILE A 882 15.85 9.83 15.28
C ILE A 882 16.28 9.65 13.82
N ILE A 883 15.99 10.64 12.98
CA ILE A 883 16.26 10.57 11.54
C ILE A 883 17.43 11.50 11.19
N GLY A 884 18.40 10.97 10.46
CA GLY A 884 19.55 11.72 9.98
C GLY A 884 20.68 11.93 10.99
N LEU A 885 20.66 11.24 12.14
CA LEU A 885 21.77 11.23 13.10
C LEU A 885 22.86 10.22 12.68
N VAL A 886 23.44 10.44 11.50
CA VAL A 886 24.54 9.64 10.95
C VAL A 886 25.48 10.51 10.13
N GLN A 887 26.76 10.12 10.08
CA GLN A 887 27.77 10.75 9.25
C GLN A 887 28.32 9.72 8.23
N PRO A 888 27.68 9.58 7.07
CA PRO A 888 28.07 8.60 6.07
C PRO A 888 29.33 9.00 5.29
N LEU A 889 30.12 8.01 4.86
CA LEU A 889 30.94 8.15 3.64
C LEU A 889 30.03 8.04 2.40
N GLY A 890 29.21 9.08 2.17
CA GLY A 890 28.18 9.15 1.15
C GLY A 890 27.13 10.23 1.44
N ALA A 891 25.95 10.16 0.80
CA ALA A 891 24.88 11.14 1.01
C ALA A 891 23.98 10.78 2.21
N VAL A 892 23.65 11.77 3.05
CA VAL A 892 22.73 11.60 4.19
C VAL A 892 21.25 11.65 3.78
N MET A 893 20.91 12.34 2.69
CA MET A 893 19.53 12.51 2.22
C MET A 893 18.82 11.17 1.91
N PRO A 894 19.36 10.29 1.05
CA PRO A 894 18.77 8.97 0.81
C PRO A 894 18.81 8.06 2.05
N ILE A 895 19.78 8.23 2.95
CA ILE A 895 19.79 7.50 4.23
C ILE A 895 18.63 7.97 5.11
N SER A 896 18.40 9.27 5.23
CA SER A 896 17.29 9.83 6.02
C SER A 896 15.95 9.38 5.45
N GLU A 897 15.83 9.28 4.12
CA GLU A 897 14.66 8.71 3.46
C GLU A 897 14.48 7.24 3.84
N MET A 898 15.53 6.42 3.76
CA MET A 898 15.48 5.00 4.12
C MET A 898 15.14 4.79 5.61
N GLN A 899 15.74 5.57 6.50
CA GLN A 899 15.41 5.59 7.93
C GLN A 899 13.95 5.99 8.16
N SER A 900 13.44 6.99 7.40
CA SER A 900 12.04 7.42 7.48
C SER A 900 11.09 6.33 7.00
N ARG A 901 11.40 5.68 5.87
CA ARG A 901 10.62 4.55 5.33
C ARG A 901 10.51 3.42 6.35
N TRP A 902 11.62 3.06 6.99
CA TRP A 902 11.61 2.06 8.04
C TRP A 902 10.85 2.54 9.28
N SER A 903 11.07 3.78 9.72
CA SER A 903 10.42 4.34 10.90
C SER A 903 8.91 4.41 10.79
N THR A 904 8.38 4.90 9.68
CA THR A 904 6.93 5.02 9.48
C THR A 904 6.26 3.66 9.43
N ARG A 905 6.95 2.65 8.91
CA ARG A 905 6.50 1.27 8.93
C ARG A 905 6.55 0.65 10.32
N VAL A 906 7.57 0.96 11.12
CA VAL A 906 7.61 0.59 12.55
C VAL A 906 6.47 1.26 13.33
N PHE A 907 6.22 2.55 13.14
CA PHE A 907 5.13 3.28 13.82
C PHE A 907 3.74 2.80 13.40
N LYS A 908 3.60 2.44 12.13
CA LYS A 908 2.39 1.80 11.61
C LYS A 908 2.23 0.36 12.13
N GLY A 909 3.31 -0.24 12.63
CA GLY A 909 3.36 -1.60 13.16
C GLY A 909 3.59 -2.67 12.09
N ILE A 910 3.96 -2.26 10.87
CA ILE A 910 4.25 -3.17 9.75
C ILE A 910 5.57 -3.90 9.98
N ASP A 911 6.62 -3.16 10.35
CA ASP A 911 7.93 -3.73 10.64
C ASP A 911 8.16 -3.71 12.17
N LYS A 912 8.81 -4.72 12.73
CA LYS A 912 9.06 -4.84 14.18
C LYS A 912 10.55 -4.75 14.49
N LEU A 913 10.88 -4.13 15.61
CA LEU A 913 12.23 -4.14 16.15
C LEU A 913 12.52 -5.48 16.86
N PRO A 914 13.76 -5.98 16.83
CA PRO A 914 14.12 -7.16 17.59
C PRO A 914 14.08 -6.89 19.11
N PRO A 915 14.10 -7.94 19.95
CA PRO A 915 14.21 -7.79 21.40
C PRO A 915 15.35 -6.86 21.83
N GLN A 916 15.13 -6.13 22.93
CA GLN A 916 16.08 -5.14 23.45
C GLN A 916 17.51 -5.67 23.62
N VAL A 917 17.68 -6.92 24.05
CA VAL A 917 19.00 -7.55 24.19
C VAL A 917 19.75 -7.59 22.86
N LEU A 918 19.08 -7.97 21.77
CA LEU A 918 19.67 -8.04 20.43
C LEU A 918 19.96 -6.64 19.87
N MET A 919 19.11 -5.65 20.19
CA MET A 919 19.38 -4.26 19.84
C MET A 919 20.67 -3.75 20.51
N TYR A 920 20.88 -4.05 21.80
CA TYR A 920 22.10 -3.70 22.49
C TYR A 920 23.32 -4.49 22.02
N ASP A 921 23.15 -5.76 21.65
CA ASP A 921 24.21 -6.55 21.02
C ASP A 921 24.66 -5.95 19.69
N ASP A 922 23.71 -5.57 18.82
CA ASP A 922 24.00 -4.88 17.54
C ASP A 922 24.74 -3.56 17.78
N ILE A 923 24.29 -2.73 18.74
CA ILE A 923 24.96 -1.48 19.10
C ILE A 923 26.41 -1.73 19.55
N ARG A 924 26.63 -2.73 20.42
CA ARG A 924 27.98 -3.10 20.89
C ARG A 924 28.86 -3.58 19.75
N GLN A 925 28.35 -4.49 18.91
CA GLN A 925 29.08 -5.02 17.76
C GLN A 925 29.44 -3.91 16.77
N LYS A 926 28.50 -2.98 16.51
CA LYS A 926 28.73 -1.82 15.65
C LYS A 926 29.78 -0.90 16.25
N ALA A 927 29.73 -0.60 17.55
CA ALA A 927 30.73 0.22 18.22
C ALA A 927 32.14 -0.40 18.10
N VAL A 928 32.28 -1.71 18.27
CA VAL A 928 33.55 -2.43 18.08
C VAL A 928 34.00 -2.42 16.61
N ALA A 929 33.08 -2.63 15.66
CA ALA A 929 33.42 -2.57 14.25
C ALA A 929 33.87 -1.17 13.82
N MET A 930 33.19 -0.12 14.32
CA MET A 930 33.54 1.27 14.04
C MET A 930 34.84 1.70 14.71
N SER A 931 35.16 1.22 15.92
CA SER A 931 36.44 1.53 16.57
C SER A 931 37.64 0.86 15.88
N LYS A 932 37.43 -0.28 15.21
CA LYS A 932 38.45 -0.90 14.34
C LYS A 932 38.58 -0.18 12.99
N ARG A 933 37.47 0.36 12.47
CA ARG A 933 37.39 0.97 11.14
C ARG A 933 37.79 2.44 11.11
N TYR A 934 37.44 3.18 12.16
CA TYR A 934 37.61 4.62 12.29
C TYR A 934 38.48 4.97 13.49
N TYR A 935 39.19 6.07 13.37
CA TYR A 935 40.03 6.61 14.43
C TYR A 935 39.18 7.12 15.60
N SER A 936 39.56 6.74 16.83
CA SER A 936 38.85 7.15 18.06
C SER A 936 38.91 8.65 18.26
N SER A 937 37.75 9.31 18.19
CA SER A 937 37.60 10.74 18.40
C SER A 937 36.15 11.05 18.80
N PRO A 938 35.89 12.05 19.65
CA PRO A 938 34.53 12.53 19.93
C PRO A 938 33.75 12.98 18.67
N ARG A 939 34.47 13.30 17.59
CA ARG A 939 33.91 13.62 16.27
C ARG A 939 33.43 12.37 15.51
N HIS A 940 33.90 11.18 15.91
CA HIS A 940 33.71 9.93 15.19
C HIS A 940 32.83 8.93 15.96
N THR A 941 31.60 9.33 16.27
CA THR A 941 30.66 8.52 17.05
C THR A 941 29.43 8.03 16.27
N ILE A 942 29.21 8.53 15.05
CA ILE A 942 27.99 8.29 14.25
C ILE A 942 28.29 7.90 12.79
N GLN A 943 29.48 7.36 12.51
CA GLN A 943 29.92 7.06 11.14
C GLN A 943 29.28 5.79 10.60
N VAL A 944 28.95 5.83 9.31
CA VAL A 944 28.48 4.67 8.56
C VAL A 944 29.09 4.61 7.16
N ASP A 945 29.30 3.40 6.66
CA ASP A 945 29.56 3.19 5.24
C ASP A 945 28.22 3.18 4.49
N TYR A 946 28.08 4.02 3.46
CA TYR A 946 26.82 4.25 2.75
C TYR A 946 26.13 2.96 2.28
N ALA A 947 26.74 2.18 1.37
CA ALA A 947 26.07 1.03 0.75
C ALA A 947 25.72 -0.10 1.75
N PRO A 948 26.63 -0.55 2.65
CA PRO A 948 26.27 -1.54 3.68
C PRO A 948 25.17 -1.08 4.60
N TYR A 949 25.19 0.19 5.05
CA TYR A 949 24.15 0.69 5.95
C TYR A 949 22.81 0.83 5.23
N MET A 950 22.81 1.33 3.99
CA MET A 950 21.61 1.35 3.16
C MET A 950 21.07 -0.05 2.89
N ASP A 951 21.92 -1.05 2.64
CA ASP A 951 21.49 -2.44 2.45
C ASP A 951 20.97 -3.07 3.76
N GLU A 952 21.59 -2.76 4.89
CA GLU A 952 21.18 -3.19 6.23
C GLU A 952 19.78 -2.66 6.57
N LEU A 953 19.50 -1.38 6.29
CA LEU A 953 18.17 -0.80 6.44
C LEU A 953 17.18 -1.30 5.38
N ALA A 954 17.63 -1.46 4.13
CA ALA A 954 16.80 -1.98 3.06
C ALA A 954 16.35 -3.43 3.32
N GLU A 955 17.16 -4.20 4.05
CA GLU A 955 16.82 -5.54 4.52
C GLU A 955 15.71 -5.50 5.57
N GLN A 956 15.70 -4.49 6.46
CA GLN A 956 14.63 -4.33 7.46
C GLN A 956 13.25 -4.13 6.82
N ILE A 957 13.20 -3.53 5.62
CA ILE A 957 11.95 -3.22 4.92
C ILE A 957 11.77 -4.00 3.60
N GLY A 958 12.60 -5.01 3.35
CA GLY A 958 12.47 -5.89 2.17
C GLY A 958 12.70 -5.22 0.81
N VAL A 959 13.54 -4.18 0.73
CA VAL A 959 13.88 -3.48 -0.54
C VAL A 959 15.34 -3.64 -0.97
N LYS A 960 16.09 -4.50 -0.28
CA LYS A 960 17.47 -4.86 -0.66
C LYS A 960 17.44 -5.67 -1.97
N LEU A 961 18.31 -5.31 -2.92
CA LEU A 961 18.38 -5.99 -4.21
C LEU A 961 18.98 -7.40 -4.07
N ASP A 962 18.25 -8.39 -4.58
CA ASP A 962 18.81 -9.71 -4.87
C ASP A 962 19.47 -9.68 -6.26
N PHE A 963 20.80 -9.57 -6.28
CA PHE A 963 21.58 -9.52 -7.51
C PHE A 963 21.54 -10.82 -8.30
N LYS A 964 21.42 -11.98 -7.65
CA LYS A 964 21.33 -13.27 -8.36
C LYS A 964 20.03 -13.30 -9.15
N ARG A 965 18.91 -13.01 -8.48
CA ARG A 965 17.59 -12.95 -9.12
C ARG A 965 17.56 -11.89 -10.22
N LEU A 966 18.06 -10.69 -9.94
CA LEU A 966 18.07 -9.58 -10.90
C LEU A 966 18.90 -9.92 -12.15
N PHE A 967 20.02 -10.63 -11.99
CA PHE A 967 20.88 -11.03 -13.11
C PHE A 967 20.18 -11.98 -14.08
N PHE A 968 19.37 -12.92 -13.58
CA PHE A 968 18.62 -13.84 -14.45
C PHE A 968 17.36 -13.21 -15.05
N SER A 969 16.72 -12.24 -14.39
CA SER A 969 15.51 -11.59 -14.90
C SER A 969 15.78 -10.40 -15.84
N ASP A 970 16.80 -9.59 -15.52
CA ASP A 970 17.21 -8.42 -16.31
C ASP A 970 18.73 -8.22 -16.16
N PRO A 971 19.54 -8.99 -16.91
CA PRO A 971 20.99 -8.97 -16.78
C PRO A 971 21.59 -7.59 -17.03
N ARG A 972 20.96 -6.79 -17.90
CA ARG A 972 21.42 -5.42 -18.19
C ARG A 972 21.25 -4.52 -16.97
N LEU A 973 20.08 -4.55 -16.34
CA LEU A 973 19.83 -3.77 -15.12
C LEU A 973 20.68 -4.27 -13.95
N ALA A 974 20.88 -5.58 -13.81
CA ALA A 974 21.75 -6.16 -12.79
C ALA A 974 23.19 -5.69 -12.93
N LEU A 975 23.75 -5.72 -14.15
CA LEU A 975 25.09 -5.22 -14.44
C LEU A 975 25.19 -3.71 -14.17
N GLN A 976 24.18 -2.93 -14.53
CA GLN A 976 24.14 -1.49 -14.23
C GLN A 976 24.08 -1.19 -12.73
N CYS A 977 23.33 -1.97 -11.94
CA CYS A 977 23.25 -1.79 -10.49
C CYS A 977 24.53 -2.24 -9.77
N TYR A 978 25.19 -3.29 -10.27
CA TYR A 978 26.37 -3.88 -9.64
C TYR A 978 27.67 -3.17 -10.02
N PHE A 979 27.88 -2.92 -11.32
CA PHE A 979 29.09 -2.27 -11.86
C PHE A 979 28.94 -0.75 -12.06
N GLY A 980 27.71 -0.23 -12.08
CA GLY A 980 27.44 1.21 -12.08
C GLY A 980 27.40 1.81 -10.68
N PRO A 981 27.10 3.12 -10.56
CA PRO A 981 27.03 3.81 -9.28
C PRO A 981 25.84 3.28 -8.45
N CYS A 982 26.04 3.14 -7.14
CA CYS A 982 25.05 2.71 -6.16
C CYS A 982 24.08 3.85 -5.83
N THR A 983 23.32 4.29 -6.83
CA THR A 983 22.38 5.40 -6.73
C THR A 983 21.15 5.04 -5.90
N PRO A 984 20.51 6.03 -5.22
CA PRO A 984 19.34 5.82 -4.38
C PRO A 984 18.17 5.12 -5.08
N TYR A 985 18.01 5.32 -6.40
CA TYR A 985 16.97 4.69 -7.22
C TYR A 985 16.91 3.18 -7.06
N GLN A 986 18.07 2.53 -6.83
CA GLN A 986 18.18 1.08 -6.65
C GLN A 986 17.31 0.57 -5.49
N TYR A 987 17.12 1.40 -4.45
CA TYR A 987 16.35 1.07 -3.25
C TYR A 987 14.84 1.28 -3.40
N ARG A 988 14.38 1.64 -4.59
CA ARG A 988 12.96 1.66 -5.00
C ARG A 988 12.71 0.87 -6.29
N LEU A 989 13.61 -0.04 -6.66
CA LEU A 989 13.36 -0.98 -7.75
C LEU A 989 12.37 -2.08 -7.36
N VAL A 990 12.38 -2.49 -6.10
CA VAL A 990 11.60 -3.62 -5.56
C VAL A 990 11.09 -3.32 -4.16
N GLY A 991 10.11 -4.11 -3.72
CA GLY A 991 9.54 -4.05 -2.37
C GLY A 991 8.65 -2.81 -2.11
N PRO A 992 8.26 -2.56 -0.86
CA PRO A 992 7.29 -1.51 -0.51
C PRO A 992 7.77 -0.12 -0.92
N GLY A 993 6.90 0.64 -1.58
CA GLY A 993 7.26 1.97 -2.11
C GLY A 993 8.15 1.93 -3.36
N ALA A 994 8.19 0.80 -4.09
CA ALA A 994 8.84 0.73 -5.40
C ALA A 994 8.32 1.83 -6.34
N TRP A 995 9.22 2.44 -7.09
CA TRP A 995 8.95 3.55 -7.97
C TRP A 995 9.04 3.09 -9.43
N LYS A 996 7.96 3.25 -10.21
CA LYS A 996 7.91 2.81 -11.62
C LYS A 996 9.04 3.41 -12.46
N GLY A 997 9.50 4.63 -12.15
CA GLY A 997 10.61 5.29 -12.83
C GLY A 997 12.00 4.85 -12.39
N ALA A 998 12.15 4.00 -11.38
CA ALA A 998 13.45 3.62 -10.83
C ALA A 998 14.36 2.94 -11.85
N LYS A 999 13.80 2.02 -12.66
CA LYS A 999 14.54 1.35 -13.74
C LYS A 999 15.03 2.35 -14.79
N GLU A 1000 14.15 3.21 -15.27
CA GLU A 1000 14.49 4.25 -16.25
C GLU A 1000 15.54 5.22 -15.70
N ALA A 1001 15.39 5.63 -14.44
CA ALA A 1001 16.34 6.50 -13.76
C ALA A 1001 17.74 5.88 -13.71
N ILE A 1002 17.86 4.59 -13.39
CA ILE A 1002 19.15 3.88 -13.39
C ILE A 1002 19.72 3.77 -14.82
N GLN A 1003 18.87 3.52 -15.80
CA GLN A 1003 19.29 3.40 -17.20
C GLN A 1003 19.81 4.73 -17.77
N THR A 1004 19.24 5.85 -17.34
CA THR A 1004 19.53 7.20 -17.86
C THR A 1004 20.42 8.04 -16.93
N GLN A 1005 20.87 7.50 -15.79
CA GLN A 1005 21.67 8.24 -14.81
C GLN A 1005 22.97 8.83 -15.41
N TRP A 1006 23.62 8.11 -16.32
CA TRP A 1006 24.82 8.60 -17.00
C TRP A 1006 24.54 9.78 -17.93
N ASP A 1007 23.36 9.80 -18.55
CA ASP A 1007 22.94 10.94 -19.37
C ASP A 1007 22.76 12.16 -18.48
N ARG A 1008 22.05 12.02 -17.35
CA ARG A 1008 21.87 13.12 -16.38
C ARG A 1008 23.18 13.61 -15.76
N ILE A 1009 24.13 12.71 -15.48
CA ILE A 1009 25.46 13.06 -14.95
C ILE A 1009 26.24 13.90 -15.96
N THR A 1010 26.20 13.51 -17.24
CA THR A 1010 27.02 14.18 -18.25
C THR A 1010 26.35 15.40 -18.89
N PHE A 1011 25.01 15.47 -18.87
CA PHE A 1011 24.21 16.55 -19.45
C PHE A 1011 24.68 17.96 -19.05
N PRO A 1012 24.78 18.33 -17.76
CA PRO A 1012 25.12 19.70 -17.35
C PRO A 1012 26.56 20.09 -17.70
N THR A 1013 27.44 19.11 -17.91
CA THR A 1013 28.85 19.33 -18.28
C THR A 1013 29.09 19.37 -19.79
N LYS A 1014 28.11 18.94 -20.60
CA LYS A 1014 28.20 18.88 -22.07
C LYS A 1014 27.41 20.01 -22.73
N THR A 1015 27.66 21.26 -22.29
CA THR A 1015 26.97 22.46 -22.80
C THR A 1015 27.37 22.83 -24.24
N ARG A 1016 28.42 22.22 -24.79
CA ARG A 1016 28.85 22.38 -26.18
C ARG A 1016 29.03 21.00 -26.84
N PRO A 1017 28.39 20.72 -27.98
CA PRO A 1017 28.60 19.47 -28.72
C PRO A 1017 30.00 19.46 -29.36
N VAL A 1018 30.71 18.35 -29.18
CA VAL A 1018 32.03 18.09 -29.80
C VAL A 1018 31.99 16.70 -30.43
N LYS A 1019 32.64 16.50 -31.58
CA LYS A 1019 32.77 15.17 -32.21
C LYS A 1019 33.64 14.28 -31.30
N VAL A 1020 33.00 13.42 -30.50
CA VAL A 1020 33.72 12.47 -29.64
C VAL A 1020 33.98 11.21 -30.44
N GLY A 1021 35.26 10.90 -30.71
CA GLY A 1021 35.65 9.60 -31.25
C GLY A 1021 35.19 8.47 -30.32
N ARG A 1022 34.73 7.34 -30.87
CA ARG A 1022 34.27 6.18 -30.09
C ARG A 1022 35.35 5.77 -29.07
N ARG A 1023 35.14 6.08 -27.78
CA ARG A 1023 36.00 5.57 -26.72
C ARG A 1023 35.72 4.07 -26.56
N GLY A 1024 36.75 3.26 -26.78
CA GLY A 1024 36.71 1.82 -26.53
C GLY A 1024 36.47 1.50 -25.05
N MET A 1025 36.07 0.26 -24.81
CA MET A 1025 35.82 -0.32 -23.49
C MET A 1025 37.04 -0.11 -22.54
N PRO A 1026 36.85 0.30 -21.27
CA PRO A 1026 37.94 0.51 -20.32
C PRO A 1026 38.82 -0.73 -20.19
N GLY A 1027 40.15 -0.57 -20.16
CA GLY A 1027 41.10 -1.69 -20.13
C GLY A 1027 40.90 -2.66 -18.96
N ILE A 1028 40.46 -2.17 -17.81
CA ILE A 1028 40.12 -3.01 -16.63
C ILE A 1028 38.93 -3.93 -16.90
N LEU A 1029 37.94 -3.49 -17.68
CA LEU A 1029 36.79 -4.32 -18.03
C LEU A 1029 37.19 -5.42 -19.02
N LYS A 1030 38.11 -5.11 -19.96
CA LYS A 1030 38.71 -6.13 -20.82
C LYS A 1030 39.51 -7.15 -20.00
N LEU A 1031 40.27 -6.69 -19.00
CA LEU A 1031 41.06 -7.56 -18.12
C LEU A 1031 40.17 -8.45 -17.24
N LEU A 1032 39.08 -7.92 -16.69
CA LEU A 1032 38.09 -8.67 -15.90
C LEU A 1032 37.32 -9.69 -16.74
N ILE A 1033 36.92 -9.33 -17.97
CA ILE A 1033 36.30 -10.27 -18.90
C ILE A 1033 37.28 -11.38 -19.26
N LEU A 1034 38.57 -11.04 -19.48
CA LEU A 1034 39.63 -12.02 -19.72
C LEU A 1034 39.83 -12.92 -18.49
N LEU A 1035 39.83 -12.38 -17.28
CA LEU A 1035 40.01 -13.14 -16.04
C LEU A 1035 38.83 -14.08 -15.77
N VAL A 1036 37.59 -13.62 -16.01
CA VAL A 1036 36.38 -14.43 -15.88
C VAL A 1036 36.35 -15.53 -16.94
N LEU A 1037 36.81 -15.26 -18.17
CA LEU A 1037 36.98 -16.28 -19.21
C LEU A 1037 38.06 -17.30 -18.83
N VAL A 1038 39.19 -16.85 -18.27
CA VAL A 1038 40.28 -17.74 -17.82
C VAL A 1038 39.83 -18.60 -16.64
N VAL A 1039 39.10 -18.05 -15.66
CA VAL A 1039 38.53 -18.81 -14.54
C VAL A 1039 37.46 -19.78 -15.02
N ALA A 1040 36.58 -19.39 -15.95
CA ALA A 1040 35.57 -20.28 -16.53
C ALA A 1040 36.19 -21.42 -17.36
N ILE A 1041 37.36 -21.21 -17.95
CA ILE A 1041 38.13 -22.24 -18.67
C ILE A 1041 38.86 -23.16 -17.68
N LEU A 1042 39.42 -22.62 -16.58
CA LEU A 1042 40.15 -23.40 -15.57
C LEU A 1042 39.24 -24.25 -14.67
N PHE A 1043 37.98 -23.86 -14.44
CA PHE A 1043 37.03 -24.60 -13.59
C PHE A 1043 36.08 -25.54 -14.34
N LYS A 1044 36.36 -25.85 -15.62
CA LYS A 1044 35.67 -26.92 -16.38
C LYS A 1044 36.43 -28.25 -16.39
N LEU A 1045 37.49 -28.36 -15.60
CA LEU A 1045 38.22 -29.59 -15.31
C LEU A 1045 38.43 -29.62 -13.80
N PHE A 1046 37.44 -30.09 -13.04
CA PHE A 1046 37.52 -30.86 -11.80
C PHE A 1046 36.11 -31.11 -11.26
#